data_AF-A0A7X8XX62-F1
#
_entry.id   AF-A0A7X8XX62-F1
#
_cell.length_a   1.000
_cell.length_b   1.000
_cell.length_c   1.000
_cell.angle_alpha   90.00
_cell.angle_beta   90.00
_cell.angle_gamma   90.00
#
_symmetry.space_group_name_H-M   'P 1'
#
loop_
_entity.id
_entity.type
_entity.pdbx_description
1 polymer ?
#
loop_
_entity_poly.entity_id
_entity_poly.type
_entity_poly.pdbx_seq_one_letter_code
_entity_poly.pdbx_strand_id
1 'polypeptide(L)'
;MILKRLITFFVYYVLLISGVAAQTEIESKGIAQIFNGEIEESINTFRASLKENPNSTLSQFALANQLFEKVVDKKAKEMHIIRFKNMDEYFADLREAYKWSVLASESYVDLDESDKLMIRQSLSVAGDEVTGYLSSRIQQEAYAYLQQAPYRRPTYQLYRTEVYNRIMEGDTLIALREILIRQCGDYISDYPDSKYIPKVNEIRKGVLKEYLDNTSLRQYGNRSGHMYERYCKDIIELYSKDELKKIVPLFYGKEYGFSPSNMYKSGGYKKLKAFADAEGTSIIEILCQLNIHDRGCDTANTELYDRFVKQMAPMDIALIAVKKMTEDAFRKGDYEYVKNIYATYKSYFPDQENYFDRIITTLGDTSNPRELKNIGNKINTVAREYQPVITLDEEYLFFARKTAKSGEDVYVSKKDFYGNWSLAQEIVEVNTESHEVPMGISGDGQTLLLYGNYSKLRKFSYVRGTESRLGKGDFYYSKKQRDGTWSAVNVFQYPINTPYYESGLSLSLDGDVAFFTSDRPGAVGEYNPNYPEDGLYFHGAGEFNTDIYVSVKNDDGSWGEPVNLGEVINTPFAEKNPYLHPDKETLYFCSDGHPGFGGYDIFMSKRLNPNSWTEWSEPVNMGIAVNGVDDDAFYLTSAGNKALVVSSKGDVNYGRDDIYELEIPEHLRPLPMLFAHGKVVDKNGEGISKVKIKINTADGIEVHEKYTGDNGEFQLALPPDTDYVVYVDDDDLIGSSIEIKEDSDPDKNFSLSAMETVNLTDEEDATFVMNSLNFDTNSFNIRKESFFDLDRLVAMMNRNDLWILIIEGHTDNVDSKEYNIELSKNRANAVKEYLISKGVHPTRIDAYGYGEERPVGSNATSSGRQENRRVVFTILK
;
A
#
# COMPACT_ATOMS: atom_id res chain seq x y z
N MET A 1 -6.57 -40.82 -14.94
CA MET A 1 -7.70 -41.63 -14.44
C MET A 1 -7.23 -42.90 -13.72
N ILE A 2 -6.35 -43.71 -14.32
CA ILE A 2 -5.77 -44.92 -13.69
C ILE A 2 -4.87 -44.59 -12.47
N LEU A 3 -4.10 -43.49 -12.54
CA LEU A 3 -3.23 -43.04 -11.42
C LEU A 3 -4.00 -42.47 -10.21
N LYS A 4 -5.21 -41.93 -10.39
CA LYS A 4 -6.06 -41.40 -9.30
C LYS A 4 -6.82 -42.53 -8.59
N ARG A 5 -7.27 -43.56 -9.32
CA ARG A 5 -7.84 -44.79 -8.71
C ARG A 5 -6.79 -45.56 -7.91
N LEU A 6 -5.52 -45.55 -8.32
CA LEU A 6 -4.41 -46.20 -7.61
C LEU A 6 -4.12 -45.63 -6.21
N ILE A 7 -4.30 -44.31 -6.01
CA ILE A 7 -4.12 -43.66 -4.70
C ILE A 7 -5.25 -44.07 -3.75
N THR A 8 -6.50 -44.04 -4.23
CA THR A 8 -7.67 -44.57 -3.49
C THR A 8 -7.50 -46.07 -3.16
N PHE A 9 -6.98 -46.88 -4.08
CA PHE A 9 -6.71 -48.31 -3.88
C PHE A 9 -5.63 -48.59 -2.80
N PHE A 10 -4.61 -47.74 -2.67
CA PHE A 10 -3.54 -47.91 -1.68
C PHE A 10 -3.95 -47.44 -0.28
N VAL A 11 -4.76 -46.38 -0.22
CA VAL A 11 -5.30 -45.77 1.00
C VAL A 11 -6.18 -46.73 1.79
N TYR A 12 -7.07 -47.45 1.12
CA TYR A 12 -7.99 -48.35 1.81
C TYR A 12 -7.40 -49.75 2.09
N TYR A 13 -6.36 -50.17 1.36
CA TYR A 13 -5.62 -51.41 1.66
C TYR A 13 -4.88 -51.32 3.01
N VAL A 14 -4.42 -50.13 3.40
CA VAL A 14 -3.78 -49.86 4.71
C VAL A 14 -4.82 -49.78 5.85
N LEU A 15 -6.06 -49.37 5.56
CA LEU A 15 -7.17 -49.32 6.52
C LEU A 15 -7.77 -50.71 6.85
N LEU A 16 -7.65 -51.68 5.94
CA LEU A 16 -8.08 -53.08 6.16
C LEU A 16 -7.15 -53.88 7.11
N ILE A 17 -5.88 -53.46 7.24
CA ILE A 17 -4.84 -54.23 7.96
C ILE A 17 -4.59 -53.68 9.38
N SER A 18 -4.98 -52.43 9.67
CA SER A 18 -4.51 -51.70 10.85
C SER A 18 -5.42 -51.75 12.08
N GLY A 19 -6.66 -52.27 12.01
CA GLY A 19 -7.45 -52.70 13.18
C GLY A 19 -7.64 -51.71 14.35
N VAL A 20 -7.48 -50.40 14.15
CA VAL A 20 -7.47 -49.40 15.23
C VAL A 20 -8.22 -48.14 14.79
N ALA A 21 -9.55 -48.22 14.89
CA ALA A 21 -10.52 -47.15 15.12
C ALA A 21 -11.89 -47.86 15.08
N ALA A 22 -12.83 -47.53 15.97
CA ALA A 22 -14.10 -48.24 16.07
C ALA A 22 -14.93 -48.09 14.78
N GLN A 23 -14.73 -48.99 13.82
CA GLN A 23 -15.55 -49.11 12.62
C GLN A 23 -16.87 -49.74 13.04
N THR A 24 -17.95 -48.97 12.96
CA THR A 24 -19.28 -49.59 12.99
C THR A 24 -19.41 -50.54 11.81
N GLU A 25 -20.22 -51.60 11.92
CA GLU A 25 -20.49 -52.53 10.81
C GLU A 25 -20.97 -51.78 9.55
N ILE A 26 -21.64 -50.64 9.75
CA ILE A 26 -22.11 -49.71 8.72
C ILE A 26 -20.93 -49.01 8.03
N GLU A 27 -19.93 -48.51 8.75
CA GLU A 27 -18.75 -47.86 8.15
C GLU A 27 -17.88 -48.86 7.38
N SER A 28 -17.65 -50.06 7.91
CA SER A 28 -16.93 -51.12 7.19
C SER A 28 -17.65 -51.51 5.89
N LYS A 29 -18.99 -51.58 5.93
CA LYS A 29 -19.82 -51.80 4.74
C LYS A 29 -19.71 -50.65 3.74
N GLY A 30 -19.75 -49.40 4.21
CA GLY A 30 -19.63 -48.21 3.37
C GLY A 30 -18.27 -48.15 2.66
N ILE A 31 -17.20 -48.50 3.36
CA ILE A 31 -15.86 -48.61 2.80
C ILE A 31 -15.79 -49.72 1.74
N ALA A 32 -16.35 -50.90 2.01
CA ALA A 32 -16.42 -52.00 1.04
C ALA A 32 -17.16 -51.59 -0.26
N GLN A 33 -18.21 -50.78 -0.14
CA GLN A 33 -18.94 -50.25 -1.30
C GLN A 33 -18.09 -49.26 -2.10
N ILE A 34 -17.30 -48.39 -1.44
CA ILE A 34 -16.33 -47.53 -2.12
C ILE A 34 -15.33 -48.37 -2.93
N PHE A 35 -14.81 -49.46 -2.35
CA PHE A 35 -13.88 -50.37 -3.03
C PHE A 35 -14.46 -51.03 -4.28
N ASN A 36 -15.74 -51.40 -4.23
CA ASN A 36 -16.45 -51.99 -5.36
C ASN A 36 -16.83 -50.94 -6.43
N GLY A 37 -16.62 -49.65 -6.17
CA GLY A 37 -17.02 -48.55 -7.05
C GLY A 37 -18.51 -48.21 -6.97
N GLU A 38 -19.18 -48.61 -5.88
CA GLU A 38 -20.62 -48.45 -5.65
C GLU A 38 -20.91 -47.06 -5.01
N ILE A 39 -20.72 -45.99 -5.78
CA ILE A 39 -20.76 -44.60 -5.29
C ILE A 39 -22.09 -44.27 -4.58
N GLU A 40 -23.25 -44.53 -5.20
CA GLU A 40 -24.57 -44.22 -4.61
C GLU A 40 -24.87 -45.04 -3.35
N GLU A 41 -24.46 -46.32 -3.33
CA GLU A 41 -24.70 -47.16 -2.17
C GLU A 41 -23.84 -46.73 -0.98
N SER A 42 -22.58 -46.37 -1.24
CA SER A 42 -21.68 -45.84 -0.21
C SER A 42 -22.18 -44.51 0.38
N ILE A 43 -22.70 -43.59 -0.44
CA ILE A 43 -23.32 -42.33 0.02
C ILE A 43 -24.46 -42.61 1.01
N ASN A 44 -25.35 -43.54 0.66
CA ASN A 44 -26.48 -43.89 1.53
C ASN A 44 -26.02 -44.52 2.84
N THR A 45 -24.99 -45.36 2.79
CA THR A 45 -24.40 -46.01 3.96
C THR A 45 -23.73 -45.00 4.89
N PHE A 46 -22.94 -44.04 4.37
CA PHE A 46 -22.34 -43.00 5.20
C PHE A 46 -23.35 -41.98 5.72
N ARG A 47 -24.41 -41.66 4.97
CA ARG A 47 -25.55 -40.89 5.51
C ARG A 47 -26.25 -41.62 6.66
N ALA A 48 -26.37 -42.95 6.60
CA ALA A 48 -26.92 -43.74 7.70
C ALA A 48 -25.97 -43.76 8.90
N SER A 49 -24.67 -43.92 8.68
CA SER A 49 -23.66 -43.83 9.74
C SER A 49 -23.68 -42.46 10.43
N LEU A 50 -23.75 -41.35 9.69
CA LEU A 50 -23.81 -40.01 10.25
C LEU A 50 -25.14 -39.67 10.95
N LYS A 51 -26.21 -40.45 10.71
CA LYS A 51 -27.42 -40.35 11.53
C LYS A 51 -27.23 -40.98 12.91
N GLU A 52 -26.41 -42.02 13.00
CA GLU A 52 -26.09 -42.70 14.27
C GLU A 52 -24.99 -41.96 15.04
N ASN A 53 -23.97 -41.47 14.33
CA ASN A 53 -22.89 -40.67 14.87
C ASN A 53 -22.57 -39.47 13.96
N PRO A 54 -23.22 -38.31 14.17
CA PRO A 54 -22.99 -37.11 13.37
C PRO A 54 -21.55 -36.59 13.40
N ASN A 55 -20.77 -36.96 14.41
CA ASN A 55 -19.39 -36.50 14.65
C ASN A 55 -18.34 -37.50 14.17
N SER A 56 -18.72 -38.56 13.45
CA SER A 56 -17.72 -39.48 12.86
C SER A 56 -16.94 -38.77 11.75
N THR A 57 -15.74 -38.29 12.08
CA THR A 57 -14.84 -37.61 11.14
C THR A 57 -14.60 -38.44 9.87
N LEU A 58 -14.47 -39.76 10.00
CA LEU A 58 -14.35 -40.71 8.89
C LEU A 58 -15.57 -40.66 7.97
N SER A 59 -16.77 -40.80 8.54
CA SER A 59 -18.00 -40.81 7.77
C SER A 59 -18.31 -39.45 7.15
N GLN A 60 -17.94 -38.34 7.82
CA GLN A 60 -18.05 -36.99 7.27
C GLN A 60 -17.13 -36.81 6.05
N PHE A 61 -15.85 -37.21 6.15
CA PHE A 61 -14.91 -37.18 5.02
C PHE A 61 -15.32 -38.10 3.87
N ALA A 62 -15.71 -39.34 4.19
CA ALA A 62 -16.10 -40.33 3.20
C ALA A 62 -17.36 -39.88 2.44
N LEU A 63 -18.36 -39.36 3.13
CA LEU A 63 -19.57 -38.83 2.50
C LEU A 63 -19.25 -37.61 1.63
N ALA A 64 -18.46 -36.65 2.14
CA ALA A 64 -18.06 -35.47 1.37
C ALA A 64 -17.33 -35.86 0.07
N ASN A 65 -16.43 -36.82 0.15
CA ASN A 65 -15.67 -37.28 -1.01
C ASN A 65 -16.52 -38.10 -1.99
N GLN A 66 -17.43 -38.98 -1.52
CA GLN A 66 -18.29 -39.76 -2.41
C GLN A 66 -19.34 -38.89 -3.13
N LEU A 67 -19.89 -37.88 -2.45
CA LEU A 67 -20.75 -36.87 -3.08
C LEU A 67 -19.99 -36.08 -4.16
N PHE A 68 -18.73 -35.73 -3.89
CA PHE A 68 -17.85 -35.10 -4.88
C PHE A 68 -17.56 -36.02 -6.08
N GLU A 69 -17.19 -37.28 -5.84
CA GLU A 69 -16.93 -38.27 -6.90
C GLU A 69 -18.18 -38.59 -7.73
N LYS A 70 -19.37 -38.60 -7.11
CA LYS A 70 -20.65 -38.68 -7.82
C LYS A 70 -20.83 -37.53 -8.81
N VAL A 71 -20.52 -36.31 -8.40
CA VAL A 71 -20.59 -35.12 -9.25
C VAL A 71 -19.57 -35.17 -10.38
N VAL A 72 -18.35 -35.66 -10.11
CA VAL A 72 -17.28 -35.82 -11.12
C VAL A 72 -17.61 -36.93 -12.13
N ASP A 73 -18.13 -38.08 -11.68
CA ASP A 73 -18.51 -39.20 -12.55
C ASP A 73 -19.71 -38.85 -13.43
N LYS A 74 -20.71 -38.16 -12.87
CA LYS A 74 -21.85 -37.63 -13.63
C LYS A 74 -21.42 -36.57 -14.64
N LYS A 75 -20.43 -35.72 -14.31
CA LYS A 75 -19.81 -34.76 -15.26
C LYS A 75 -19.23 -35.47 -16.48
N ALA A 76 -18.43 -36.51 -16.24
CA ALA A 76 -17.73 -37.24 -17.28
C ALA A 76 -18.71 -37.91 -18.27
N LYS A 77 -19.89 -38.31 -17.78
CA LYS A 77 -20.95 -38.96 -18.56
C LYS A 77 -21.83 -37.96 -19.33
N GLU A 78 -22.02 -36.74 -18.82
CA GLU A 78 -23.01 -35.77 -19.34
C GLU A 78 -22.40 -34.52 -20.03
N MET A 79 -21.14 -34.60 -20.48
CA MET A 79 -20.27 -33.52 -21.00
C MET A 79 -20.86 -32.47 -21.97
N HIS A 80 -22.08 -32.64 -22.49
CA HIS A 80 -22.69 -31.77 -23.49
C HIS A 80 -24.08 -31.20 -23.13
N ILE A 81 -24.67 -31.50 -21.95
CA ILE A 81 -26.07 -31.14 -21.63
C ILE A 81 -26.28 -30.66 -20.18
N ILE A 82 -25.32 -29.93 -19.60
CA ILE A 82 -25.60 -29.22 -18.34
C ILE A 82 -26.45 -27.99 -18.70
N ARG A 83 -27.64 -27.81 -18.11
CA ARG A 83 -28.51 -26.62 -18.25
C ARG A 83 -29.10 -26.30 -16.87
N PHE A 84 -29.61 -25.08 -16.64
CA PHE A 84 -30.24 -24.68 -15.37
C PHE A 84 -31.23 -25.72 -14.80
N LYS A 85 -31.97 -26.44 -15.64
CA LYS A 85 -32.92 -27.48 -15.21
C LYS A 85 -32.29 -28.67 -14.45
N ASN A 86 -31.00 -28.94 -14.65
CA ASN A 86 -30.27 -30.05 -14.03
C ASN A 86 -29.32 -29.57 -12.92
N MET A 87 -29.10 -28.26 -12.76
CA MET A 87 -28.11 -27.70 -11.84
C MET A 87 -28.47 -27.90 -10.36
N ASP A 88 -29.75 -27.90 -10.01
CA ASP A 88 -30.20 -28.04 -8.62
C ASP A 88 -29.71 -29.35 -7.97
N GLU A 89 -29.64 -30.44 -8.73
CA GLU A 89 -29.18 -31.75 -8.26
C GLU A 89 -27.66 -31.76 -8.04
N TYR A 90 -26.87 -31.23 -8.98
CA TYR A 90 -25.41 -31.12 -8.82
C TYR A 90 -25.02 -30.19 -7.67
N PHE A 91 -25.72 -29.07 -7.52
CA PHE A 91 -25.46 -28.14 -6.43
C PHE A 91 -25.98 -28.63 -5.08
N ALA A 92 -27.01 -29.48 -5.05
CA ALA A 92 -27.40 -30.16 -3.81
C ALA A 92 -26.26 -31.06 -3.32
N ASP A 93 -25.71 -31.91 -4.20
CA ASP A 93 -24.61 -32.81 -3.86
C ASP A 93 -23.31 -32.05 -3.52
N LEU A 94 -22.96 -30.98 -4.26
CA LEU A 94 -21.78 -30.15 -3.95
C LEU A 94 -21.94 -29.34 -2.65
N ARG A 95 -23.14 -28.82 -2.34
CA ARG A 95 -23.40 -28.11 -1.07
C ARG A 95 -23.32 -29.05 0.11
N GLU A 96 -23.88 -30.25 -0.04
CA GLU A 96 -23.80 -31.27 0.99
C GLU A 96 -22.35 -31.75 1.18
N ALA A 97 -21.61 -31.96 0.09
CA ALA A 97 -20.19 -32.31 0.13
C ALA A 97 -19.35 -31.22 0.83
N TYR A 98 -19.59 -29.95 0.52
CA TYR A 98 -18.91 -28.82 1.16
C TYR A 98 -19.24 -28.72 2.65
N LYS A 99 -20.51 -28.83 3.02
CA LYS A 99 -20.94 -28.83 4.42
C LYS A 99 -20.23 -29.93 5.21
N TRP A 100 -20.21 -31.15 4.68
CA TRP A 100 -19.56 -32.27 5.37
C TRP A 100 -18.04 -32.15 5.38
N SER A 101 -17.40 -31.54 4.37
CA SER A 101 -15.95 -31.30 4.41
C SER A 101 -15.56 -30.25 5.44
N VAL A 102 -16.38 -29.22 5.66
CA VAL A 102 -16.19 -28.24 6.75
C VAL A 102 -16.37 -28.91 8.12
N LEU A 103 -17.46 -29.65 8.32
CA LEU A 103 -17.70 -30.38 9.58
C LEU A 103 -16.62 -31.43 9.86
N ALA A 104 -16.11 -32.09 8.81
CA ALA A 104 -15.00 -33.02 8.91
C ALA A 104 -13.71 -32.31 9.32
N SER A 105 -13.50 -31.09 8.84
CA SER A 105 -12.33 -30.27 9.20
C SER A 105 -12.42 -29.79 10.64
N GLU A 106 -13.61 -29.40 11.11
CA GLU A 106 -13.87 -29.07 12.52
C GLU A 106 -13.66 -30.28 13.42
N SER A 107 -14.27 -31.42 13.07
CA SER A 107 -14.16 -32.66 13.85
C SER A 107 -12.74 -33.26 13.81
N TYR A 108 -11.95 -32.96 12.77
CA TYR A 108 -10.55 -33.38 12.65
C TYR A 108 -9.64 -32.67 13.66
N VAL A 109 -9.93 -31.42 14.02
CA VAL A 109 -9.12 -30.65 14.98
C VAL A 109 -9.11 -31.31 16.36
N ASP A 110 -10.23 -31.96 16.72
CA ASP A 110 -10.44 -32.56 18.03
C ASP A 110 -9.92 -34.01 18.15
N LEU A 111 -9.42 -34.59 17.04
CA LEU A 111 -8.83 -35.93 17.04
C LEU A 111 -7.45 -35.96 17.70
N ASP A 112 -7.08 -37.12 18.24
CA ASP A 112 -5.72 -37.34 18.72
C ASP A 112 -4.71 -37.41 17.56
N GLU A 113 -3.42 -37.19 17.86
CA GLU A 113 -2.40 -37.14 16.80
C GLU A 113 -2.20 -38.49 16.09
N SER A 114 -2.54 -39.62 16.73
CA SER A 114 -2.52 -40.93 16.07
C SER A 114 -3.60 -41.01 14.98
N ASP A 115 -4.83 -40.61 15.30
CA ASP A 115 -5.97 -40.59 14.39
C ASP A 115 -5.76 -39.56 13.27
N LYS A 116 -5.24 -38.37 13.60
CA LYS A 116 -4.86 -37.35 12.62
C LYS A 116 -3.78 -37.83 11.67
N LEU A 117 -2.73 -38.47 12.18
CA LEU A 117 -1.64 -39.01 11.37
C LEU A 117 -2.15 -40.09 10.42
N MET A 118 -3.04 -40.98 10.90
CA MET A 118 -3.69 -41.99 10.06
C MET A 118 -4.52 -41.36 8.94
N ILE A 119 -5.31 -40.32 9.24
CA ILE A 119 -6.09 -39.59 8.25
C ILE A 119 -5.17 -38.85 7.25
N ARG A 120 -4.09 -38.18 7.68
CA ARG A 120 -3.10 -37.53 6.77
C ARG A 120 -2.46 -38.54 5.82
N GLN A 121 -2.04 -39.69 6.34
CA GLN A 121 -1.48 -40.79 5.56
C GLN A 121 -2.52 -41.38 4.59
N SER A 122 -3.78 -41.47 5.00
CA SER A 122 -4.90 -41.90 4.15
C SER A 122 -5.25 -40.91 3.03
N LEU A 123 -4.86 -39.65 3.17
CA LEU A 123 -5.13 -38.61 2.17
C LEU A 123 -3.88 -38.24 1.35
N SER A 124 -2.73 -38.87 1.65
CA SER A 124 -1.41 -38.56 1.05
C SER A 124 -1.06 -37.07 1.11
N VAL A 125 -1.42 -36.41 2.21
CA VAL A 125 -1.09 -35.00 2.50
C VAL A 125 -0.02 -34.93 3.58
N ALA A 126 0.94 -34.01 3.45
CA ALA A 126 2.15 -33.99 4.26
C ALA A 126 2.01 -33.27 5.61
N GLY A 127 0.87 -32.63 5.89
CA GLY A 127 0.57 -31.88 7.13
C GLY A 127 -0.93 -31.76 7.40
N ASP A 128 -1.35 -30.84 8.28
CA ASP A 128 -2.77 -30.57 8.63
C ASP A 128 -3.61 -29.96 7.47
N GLU A 129 -3.11 -30.03 6.24
CA GLU A 129 -3.77 -29.66 4.99
C GLU A 129 -5.10 -30.41 4.75
N VAL A 130 -5.35 -31.49 5.50
CA VAL A 130 -6.62 -32.23 5.56
C VAL A 130 -7.82 -31.29 5.75
N THR A 131 -7.64 -30.23 6.53
CA THR A 131 -8.70 -29.24 6.88
C THR A 131 -9.11 -28.32 5.71
N GLY A 132 -8.29 -28.24 4.65
CA GLY A 132 -8.55 -27.37 3.49
C GLY A 132 -8.56 -28.08 2.14
N TYR A 133 -8.01 -29.30 2.06
CA TYR A 133 -7.79 -29.99 0.79
C TYR A 133 -9.09 -30.38 0.07
N LEU A 134 -10.05 -30.99 0.79
CA LEU A 134 -11.29 -31.45 0.17
C LEU A 134 -12.24 -30.28 -0.12
N SER A 135 -12.31 -29.29 0.77
CA SER A 135 -13.11 -28.07 0.60
C SER A 135 -12.61 -27.24 -0.60
N SER A 136 -11.30 -27.03 -0.73
CA SER A 136 -10.71 -26.33 -1.91
C SER A 136 -10.96 -27.06 -3.23
N ARG A 137 -10.88 -28.40 -3.25
CA ARG A 137 -11.20 -29.20 -4.44
C ARG A 137 -12.68 -29.14 -4.81
N ILE A 138 -13.59 -29.20 -3.83
CA ILE A 138 -15.04 -29.03 -4.04
C ILE A 138 -15.32 -27.63 -4.60
N GLN A 139 -14.67 -26.59 -4.07
CA GLN A 139 -14.78 -25.22 -4.54
C GLN A 139 -14.29 -25.06 -5.99
N GLN A 140 -13.11 -25.60 -6.32
CA GLN A 140 -12.55 -25.56 -7.68
C GLN A 140 -13.43 -26.28 -8.71
N GLU A 141 -14.05 -27.40 -8.34
CA GLU A 141 -14.92 -28.14 -9.25
C GLU A 141 -16.29 -27.48 -9.40
N ALA A 142 -16.87 -26.96 -8.32
CA ALA A 142 -18.07 -26.12 -8.37
C ALA A 142 -17.85 -24.91 -9.28
N TYR A 143 -16.66 -24.30 -9.20
CA TYR A 143 -16.19 -23.25 -10.09
C TYR A 143 -16.12 -23.70 -11.56
N ALA A 144 -15.52 -24.86 -11.85
CA ALA A 144 -15.44 -25.40 -13.20
C ALA A 144 -16.84 -25.70 -13.79
N TYR A 145 -17.80 -26.11 -12.97
CA TYR A 145 -19.19 -26.32 -13.38
C TYR A 145 -19.89 -25.01 -13.75
N LEU A 146 -19.70 -23.95 -12.97
CA LEU A 146 -20.26 -22.62 -13.25
C LEU A 146 -19.72 -22.02 -14.55
N GLN A 147 -18.44 -22.24 -14.85
CA GLN A 147 -17.81 -21.83 -16.11
C GLN A 147 -18.37 -22.57 -17.33
N GLN A 148 -18.91 -23.78 -17.14
CA GLN A 148 -19.39 -24.65 -18.21
C GLN A 148 -20.92 -24.61 -18.39
N ALA A 149 -21.68 -23.99 -17.47
CA ALA A 149 -23.12 -23.85 -17.56
C ALA A 149 -23.51 -22.95 -18.76
N PRO A 150 -24.14 -23.50 -19.82
CA PRO A 150 -24.44 -22.78 -21.03
C PRO A 150 -25.73 -21.98 -20.88
N TYR A 151 -25.59 -20.72 -20.49
CA TYR A 151 -26.35 -19.60 -21.06
C TYR A 151 -25.36 -18.46 -21.25
N ARG A 152 -24.80 -18.37 -22.47
CA ARG A 152 -23.82 -17.39 -22.94
C ARG A 152 -22.52 -17.36 -22.12
N ARG A 153 -21.38 -17.55 -22.80
CA ARG A 153 -20.18 -16.83 -22.39
C ARG A 153 -20.59 -15.35 -22.33
N PRO A 154 -20.56 -14.65 -21.19
CA PRO A 154 -20.41 -13.22 -21.27
C PRO A 154 -19.04 -13.04 -21.91
N THR A 155 -19.02 -12.76 -23.21
CA THR A 155 -17.85 -12.18 -23.85
C THR A 155 -17.40 -11.02 -22.96
N TYR A 156 -16.28 -11.21 -22.25
CA TYR A 156 -15.49 -10.20 -21.56
C TYR A 156 -15.84 -9.67 -20.16
N GLN A 157 -16.79 -10.19 -19.37
CA GLN A 157 -17.14 -9.50 -18.09
C GLN A 157 -17.04 -10.27 -16.76
N LEU A 158 -17.16 -11.60 -16.69
CA LEU A 158 -17.07 -12.29 -15.38
C LEU A 158 -15.67 -12.21 -14.75
N TYR A 159 -14.62 -12.23 -15.58
CA TYR A 159 -13.22 -12.01 -15.19
C TYR A 159 -12.96 -10.61 -14.58
N ARG A 160 -13.96 -9.70 -14.63
CA ARG A 160 -13.88 -8.30 -14.18
C ARG A 160 -14.85 -7.94 -13.07
N THR A 161 -15.41 -8.91 -12.33
CA THR A 161 -16.34 -8.62 -11.22
C THR A 161 -15.69 -8.80 -9.83
N GLU A 162 -16.11 -8.04 -8.81
CA GLU A 162 -15.70 -8.23 -7.39
C GLU A 162 -16.01 -9.63 -6.86
N VAL A 163 -17.01 -10.27 -7.45
CA VAL A 163 -17.48 -11.62 -7.08
C VAL A 163 -16.39 -12.69 -7.27
N TYR A 164 -15.49 -12.47 -8.24
CA TYR A 164 -14.32 -13.30 -8.50
C TYR A 164 -13.31 -13.30 -7.33
N ASN A 165 -13.16 -12.17 -6.62
CA ASN A 165 -12.17 -12.01 -5.55
C ASN A 165 -12.65 -12.60 -4.21
N ARG A 166 -13.96 -12.52 -3.91
CA ARG A 166 -14.53 -13.12 -2.68
C ARG A 166 -14.39 -14.65 -2.63
N ILE A 167 -14.38 -15.32 -3.79
CA ILE A 167 -14.10 -16.78 -3.86
C ILE A 167 -12.65 -17.07 -3.48
N MET A 168 -11.71 -16.21 -3.91
CA MET A 168 -10.28 -16.34 -3.58
C MET A 168 -9.99 -16.03 -2.10
N GLU A 169 -10.83 -15.22 -1.46
CA GLU A 169 -10.80 -14.89 -0.02
C GLU A 169 -11.47 -15.96 0.87
N GLY A 170 -11.96 -17.06 0.30
CA GLY A 170 -12.57 -18.18 1.03
C GLY A 170 -14.10 -18.10 1.19
N ASP A 171 -14.75 -17.04 0.70
CA ASP A 171 -16.19 -16.83 0.81
C ASP A 171 -16.95 -17.24 -0.46
N THR A 172 -16.88 -18.54 -0.75
CA THR A 172 -17.51 -19.12 -1.96
C THR A 172 -19.02 -18.93 -1.94
N LEU A 173 -19.67 -18.98 -0.77
CA LEU A 173 -21.14 -18.96 -0.69
C LEU A 173 -21.72 -17.57 -0.99
N ILE A 174 -21.10 -16.50 -0.50
CA ILE A 174 -21.53 -15.13 -0.82
C ILE A 174 -21.31 -14.85 -2.31
N ALA A 175 -20.18 -15.26 -2.87
CA ALA A 175 -19.91 -15.07 -4.28
C ALA A 175 -20.89 -15.82 -5.20
N LEU A 176 -21.26 -17.07 -4.85
CA LEU A 176 -22.26 -17.85 -5.59
C LEU A 176 -23.63 -17.18 -5.60
N ARG A 177 -24.03 -16.60 -4.47
CA ARG A 177 -25.31 -15.88 -4.33
C ARG A 177 -25.30 -14.58 -5.13
N GLU A 178 -24.20 -13.82 -5.16
CA GLU A 178 -24.09 -12.64 -6.02
C GLU A 178 -24.09 -12.98 -7.52
N ILE A 179 -23.38 -14.04 -7.93
CA ILE A 179 -23.43 -14.55 -9.31
C ILE A 179 -24.88 -14.88 -9.67
N LEU A 180 -25.60 -15.58 -8.78
CA LEU A 180 -26.99 -15.94 -9.01
C LEU A 180 -27.89 -14.72 -9.17
N ILE A 181 -27.78 -13.71 -8.29
CA ILE A 181 -28.57 -12.47 -8.41
C ILE A 181 -28.27 -11.76 -9.74
N ARG A 182 -26.99 -11.65 -10.14
CA ARG A 182 -26.58 -11.02 -11.41
C ARG A 182 -27.12 -11.80 -12.62
N GLN A 183 -26.98 -13.11 -12.63
CA GLN A 183 -27.51 -13.96 -13.70
C GLN A 183 -29.03 -13.88 -13.80
N CYS A 184 -29.74 -13.78 -12.68
CA CYS A 184 -31.18 -13.51 -12.68
C CYS A 184 -31.50 -12.14 -13.32
N GLY A 185 -30.75 -11.10 -12.97
CA GLY A 185 -30.88 -9.76 -13.57
C GLY A 185 -30.63 -9.77 -15.09
N ASP A 186 -29.51 -10.37 -15.51
CA ASP A 186 -29.15 -10.52 -16.92
C ASP A 186 -30.24 -11.28 -17.69
N TYR A 187 -30.79 -12.35 -17.10
CA TYR A 187 -31.89 -13.11 -17.70
C TYR A 187 -33.14 -12.25 -17.91
N ILE A 188 -33.53 -11.44 -16.92
CA ILE A 188 -34.70 -10.57 -17.03
C ILE A 188 -34.47 -9.51 -18.11
N SER A 189 -33.27 -8.93 -18.16
CA SER A 189 -32.89 -7.94 -19.17
C SER A 189 -32.86 -8.52 -20.59
N ASP A 190 -32.29 -9.72 -20.75
CA ASP A 190 -32.18 -10.39 -22.06
C ASP A 190 -33.50 -10.97 -22.56
N TYR A 191 -34.43 -11.31 -21.64
CA TYR A 191 -35.68 -11.98 -21.95
C TYR A 191 -36.90 -11.33 -21.26
N PRO A 192 -37.20 -10.05 -21.56
CA PRO A 192 -38.23 -9.27 -20.85
C PRO A 192 -39.65 -9.85 -20.98
N ASP A 193 -39.91 -10.66 -22.00
CA ASP A 193 -41.21 -11.32 -22.23
C ASP A 193 -41.26 -12.78 -21.74
N SER A 194 -40.24 -13.24 -21.01
CA SER A 194 -40.19 -14.63 -20.58
C SER A 194 -41.25 -14.95 -19.54
N LYS A 195 -42.03 -16.01 -19.79
CA LYS A 195 -43.00 -16.56 -18.82
C LYS A 195 -42.36 -17.05 -17.51
N TYR A 196 -41.03 -17.17 -17.45
CA TYR A 196 -40.30 -17.60 -16.26
C TYR A 196 -39.84 -16.44 -15.37
N ILE A 197 -40.03 -15.18 -15.79
CA ILE A 197 -39.69 -14.00 -14.98
C ILE A 197 -40.24 -14.09 -13.55
N PRO A 198 -41.52 -14.48 -13.31
CA PRO A 198 -42.03 -14.60 -11.94
C PRO A 198 -41.21 -15.57 -11.08
N LYS A 199 -40.74 -16.68 -11.65
CA LYS A 199 -39.94 -17.67 -10.93
C LYS A 199 -38.51 -17.18 -10.71
N VAL A 200 -37.94 -16.48 -11.68
CA VAL A 200 -36.60 -15.86 -11.56
C VAL A 200 -36.62 -14.78 -10.48
N ASN A 201 -37.66 -13.94 -10.45
CA ASN A 201 -37.85 -12.95 -9.40
C ASN A 201 -38.08 -13.58 -8.02
N GLU A 202 -38.79 -14.71 -7.91
CA GLU A 202 -38.94 -15.45 -6.66
C GLU A 202 -37.58 -15.94 -6.11
N ILE A 203 -36.74 -16.52 -6.97
CA ILE A 203 -35.38 -16.98 -6.60
C ILE A 203 -34.53 -15.78 -6.16
N ARG A 204 -34.52 -14.72 -6.97
CA ARG A 204 -33.77 -13.49 -6.70
C ARG A 204 -34.19 -12.86 -5.37
N LYS A 205 -35.51 -12.79 -5.11
CA LYS A 205 -36.09 -12.31 -3.86
C LYS A 205 -35.65 -13.19 -2.68
N GLY A 206 -35.71 -14.52 -2.81
CA GLY A 206 -35.29 -15.45 -1.76
C GLY A 206 -33.84 -15.28 -1.35
N VAL A 207 -32.92 -15.11 -2.32
CA VAL A 207 -31.50 -14.87 -2.05
C VAL A 207 -31.31 -13.53 -1.33
N LEU A 208 -31.94 -12.45 -1.81
CA LEU A 208 -31.91 -11.15 -1.14
C LEU A 208 -32.50 -11.20 0.28
N LYS A 209 -33.49 -12.06 0.51
CA LYS A 209 -34.11 -12.23 1.83
C LYS A 209 -33.12 -12.77 2.85
N GLU A 210 -32.32 -13.76 2.46
CA GLU A 210 -31.28 -14.31 3.34
C GLU A 210 -30.31 -13.21 3.81
N TYR A 211 -29.97 -12.24 2.95
CA TYR A 211 -29.15 -11.09 3.31
C TYR A 211 -29.88 -10.10 4.22
N LEU A 212 -31.13 -9.81 3.89
CA LEU A 212 -32.00 -8.93 4.67
C LEU A 212 -32.48 -9.53 5.98
N ASP A 213 -32.22 -10.81 6.26
CA ASP A 213 -32.55 -11.49 7.52
C ASP A 213 -31.30 -11.88 8.34
N ASN A 214 -30.12 -12.01 7.71
CA ASN A 214 -28.89 -12.49 8.37
C ASN A 214 -27.89 -11.34 8.61
N THR A 215 -27.72 -10.94 9.87
CA THR A 215 -26.79 -9.89 10.30
C THR A 215 -25.33 -10.20 10.00
N SER A 216 -24.90 -11.46 10.13
CA SER A 216 -23.53 -11.88 9.84
C SER A 216 -23.19 -11.79 8.34
N LEU A 217 -24.16 -12.07 7.45
CA LEU A 217 -23.97 -11.90 5.99
C LEU A 217 -23.99 -10.43 5.55
N ARG A 218 -24.48 -9.52 6.39
CA ARG A 218 -24.41 -8.08 6.14
C ARG A 218 -23.02 -7.54 6.42
N GLN A 219 -22.26 -8.11 7.36
CA GLN A 219 -20.98 -7.56 7.82
C GLN A 219 -19.81 -7.69 6.82
N TYR A 220 -19.80 -8.63 5.88
CA TYR A 220 -18.62 -8.92 5.02
C TYR A 220 -18.48 -8.07 3.73
N GLY A 221 -18.87 -6.80 3.78
CA GLY A 221 -18.75 -5.88 2.64
C GLY A 221 -17.42 -5.13 2.62
N ASN A 222 -16.38 -5.63 1.95
CA ASN A 222 -15.26 -4.74 1.55
C ASN A 222 -15.78 -3.68 0.57
N ARG A 223 -15.26 -2.43 0.66
CA ARG A 223 -15.20 -1.25 -0.27
C ARG A 223 -16.20 -1.12 -1.45
N SER A 224 -17.27 -1.89 -1.45
CA SER A 224 -18.11 -2.20 -2.61
C SER A 224 -19.60 -2.25 -2.23
N GLY A 225 -19.89 -1.70 -1.05
CA GLY A 225 -21.16 -1.73 -0.35
C GLY A 225 -21.53 -3.10 0.23
N HIS A 226 -22.36 -3.06 1.27
CA HIS A 226 -23.10 -4.22 1.72
C HIS A 226 -24.03 -4.72 0.62
N MET A 227 -24.34 -6.01 0.60
CA MET A 227 -25.09 -6.58 -0.52
C MET A 227 -26.50 -5.96 -0.70
N TYR A 228 -27.11 -5.46 0.38
CA TYR A 228 -28.37 -4.74 0.29
C TYR A 228 -28.24 -3.38 -0.43
N GLU A 229 -27.10 -2.72 -0.34
CA GLU A 229 -26.84 -1.41 -0.96
C GLU A 229 -26.74 -1.57 -2.47
N ARG A 230 -25.93 -2.54 -2.90
CA ARG A 230 -25.74 -2.90 -4.31
C ARG A 230 -27.04 -3.28 -5.02
N TYR A 231 -27.98 -3.86 -4.29
CA TYR A 231 -29.26 -4.35 -4.82
C TYR A 231 -30.44 -3.52 -4.31
N CYS A 232 -30.22 -2.27 -3.89
CA CYS A 232 -31.27 -1.37 -3.40
C CYS A 232 -32.47 -1.30 -4.35
N LYS A 233 -32.21 -1.09 -5.64
CA LYS A 233 -33.24 -1.07 -6.68
C LYS A 233 -34.02 -2.39 -6.74
N ASP A 234 -33.32 -3.51 -6.72
CA ASP A 234 -33.93 -4.84 -6.80
C ASP A 234 -34.75 -5.19 -5.56
N ILE A 235 -34.30 -4.76 -4.38
CA ILE A 235 -35.02 -4.93 -3.12
C ILE A 235 -36.33 -4.14 -3.17
N ILE A 236 -36.29 -2.88 -3.60
CA ILE A 236 -37.49 -2.05 -3.74
C ILE A 236 -38.46 -2.63 -4.78
N GLU A 237 -37.97 -3.18 -5.88
CA GLU A 237 -38.80 -3.74 -6.95
C GLU A 237 -39.41 -5.12 -6.58
N LEU A 238 -38.68 -5.97 -5.85
CA LEU A 238 -39.11 -7.35 -5.56
C LEU A 238 -39.96 -7.49 -4.30
N TYR A 239 -39.88 -6.54 -3.37
CA TYR A 239 -40.60 -6.58 -2.10
C TYR A 239 -41.75 -5.59 -2.07
N SER A 240 -42.87 -6.01 -1.50
CA SER A 240 -43.97 -5.10 -1.20
C SER A 240 -43.60 -4.15 -0.06
N LYS A 241 -44.25 -2.98 -0.02
CA LYS A 241 -44.07 -2.00 1.08
C LYS A 241 -44.28 -2.62 2.47
N ASP A 242 -45.24 -3.53 2.62
CA ASP A 242 -45.51 -4.20 3.89
C ASP A 242 -44.44 -5.23 4.28
N GLU A 243 -43.76 -5.83 3.30
CA GLU A 243 -42.59 -6.66 3.56
C GLU A 243 -41.41 -5.77 3.98
N LEU A 244 -41.13 -4.70 3.23
CA LEU A 244 -40.00 -3.79 3.51
C LEU A 244 -40.13 -3.10 4.88
N LYS A 245 -41.34 -2.71 5.30
CA LYS A 245 -41.60 -2.14 6.63
C LYS A 245 -41.27 -3.08 7.79
N LYS A 246 -41.23 -4.40 7.55
CA LYS A 246 -40.84 -5.40 8.55
C LYS A 246 -39.33 -5.61 8.61
N ILE A 247 -38.62 -5.20 7.56
CA ILE A 247 -37.18 -5.31 7.52
C ILE A 247 -36.62 -4.13 8.30
N VAL A 248 -35.94 -4.45 9.39
CA VAL A 248 -35.30 -3.43 10.21
C VAL A 248 -33.82 -3.37 9.85
N PRO A 249 -33.35 -2.25 9.29
CA PRO A 249 -31.93 -2.05 9.09
C PRO A 249 -31.29 -1.91 10.47
N LEU A 250 -30.35 -2.79 10.80
CA LEU A 250 -29.57 -2.68 12.04
C LEU A 250 -28.43 -1.67 11.92
N PHE A 251 -28.20 -1.20 10.70
CA PHE A 251 -27.38 -0.10 10.23
C PHE A 251 -27.52 1.20 11.04
N TYR A 252 -26.39 1.85 11.34
CA TYR A 252 -26.29 3.12 12.09
C TYR A 252 -26.73 3.06 13.56
N GLY A 253 -26.77 1.86 14.15
CA GLY A 253 -27.26 1.68 15.51
C GLY A 253 -26.51 2.55 16.52
N LYS A 254 -25.18 2.65 16.41
CA LYS A 254 -24.37 3.46 17.33
C LYS A 254 -24.77 4.94 17.32
N GLU A 255 -24.86 5.56 16.14
CA GLU A 255 -25.24 6.97 15.96
C GLU A 255 -26.66 7.24 16.50
N TYR A 256 -27.58 6.32 16.24
CA TYR A 256 -28.96 6.42 16.72
C TYR A 256 -29.15 5.91 18.16
N GLY A 257 -28.09 5.47 18.84
CA GLY A 257 -28.16 4.92 20.20
C GLY A 257 -29.00 3.64 20.31
N PHE A 258 -29.04 2.81 19.26
CA PHE A 258 -29.65 1.49 19.26
C PHE A 258 -28.70 0.32 18.97
N SER A 259 -29.12 -0.85 19.46
CA SER A 259 -28.61 -2.18 19.19
C SER A 259 -29.82 -3.11 18.99
N PRO A 260 -29.62 -4.37 18.53
CA PRO A 260 -30.72 -5.34 18.40
C PRO A 260 -31.59 -5.48 19.67
N SER A 261 -31.02 -5.24 20.85
CA SER A 261 -31.71 -5.42 22.14
C SER A 261 -32.52 -4.20 22.62
N ASN A 262 -32.22 -2.98 22.15
CA ASN A 262 -32.87 -1.75 22.62
C ASN A 262 -33.48 -0.88 21.52
N MET A 263 -33.41 -1.29 20.25
CA MET A 263 -33.76 -0.48 19.08
C MET A 263 -35.12 0.17 19.11
N TYR A 264 -36.19 -0.56 19.40
CA TYR A 264 -37.53 0.02 19.47
C TYR A 264 -37.70 1.06 20.61
N LYS A 265 -36.73 1.14 21.54
CA LYS A 265 -36.71 2.11 22.64
C LYS A 265 -35.87 3.35 22.32
N SER A 266 -34.87 3.24 21.44
CA SER A 266 -33.99 4.34 21.03
C SER A 266 -34.76 5.53 20.46
N GLY A 267 -34.31 6.74 20.83
CA GLY A 267 -34.82 7.99 20.25
C GLY A 267 -34.48 8.14 18.78
N GLY A 268 -33.26 7.74 18.39
CA GLY A 268 -32.79 7.80 17.01
C GLY A 268 -33.59 6.90 16.07
N TYR A 269 -33.82 5.64 16.45
CA TYR A 269 -34.67 4.73 15.68
C TYR A 269 -36.10 5.28 15.50
N LYS A 270 -36.69 5.82 16.58
CA LYS A 270 -38.03 6.43 16.52
C LYS A 270 -38.08 7.63 15.57
N LYS A 271 -37.02 8.46 15.55
CA LYS A 271 -36.89 9.61 14.66
C LYS A 271 -36.86 9.17 13.19
N LEU A 272 -36.01 8.20 12.86
CA LEU A 272 -35.89 7.63 11.51
C LEU A 272 -37.17 6.91 11.06
N LYS A 273 -37.79 6.15 11.97
CA LYS A 273 -39.06 5.47 11.70
C LYS A 273 -40.19 6.46 11.46
N ALA A 274 -40.28 7.53 12.25
CA ALA A 274 -41.28 8.58 12.08
C ALA A 274 -41.10 9.32 10.74
N PHE A 275 -39.85 9.57 10.32
CA PHE A 275 -39.56 10.11 8.99
C PHE A 275 -40.04 9.17 7.88
N ALA A 276 -39.64 7.90 7.91
CA ALA A 276 -40.06 6.92 6.91
C ALA A 276 -41.60 6.75 6.84
N ASP A 277 -42.28 6.78 7.99
CA ASP A 277 -43.74 6.74 8.05
C ASP A 277 -44.39 7.99 7.44
N ALA A 278 -43.83 9.18 7.68
CA ALA A 278 -44.30 10.43 7.09
C ALA A 278 -44.15 10.44 5.56
N GLU A 279 -43.08 9.83 5.04
CA GLU A 279 -42.83 9.62 3.62
C GLU A 279 -43.63 8.45 3.02
N GLY A 280 -44.42 7.72 3.83
CA GLY A 280 -45.27 6.63 3.36
C GLY A 280 -44.50 5.41 2.85
N THR A 281 -43.33 5.16 3.43
CA THR A 281 -42.35 4.17 2.97
C THR A 281 -41.68 3.43 4.15
N SER A 282 -40.70 2.57 3.89
CA SER A 282 -39.89 1.90 4.90
C SER A 282 -38.55 2.61 5.10
N ILE A 283 -37.86 2.30 6.20
CA ILE A 283 -36.54 2.89 6.46
C ILE A 283 -35.56 2.49 5.34
N ILE A 284 -35.56 1.22 4.90
CA ILE A 284 -34.65 0.76 3.83
C ILE A 284 -34.91 1.48 2.51
N GLU A 285 -36.18 1.72 2.16
CA GLU A 285 -36.51 2.50 0.97
C GLU A 285 -35.96 3.93 1.06
N ILE A 286 -36.04 4.59 2.23
CA ILE A 286 -35.44 5.91 2.44
C ILE A 286 -33.93 5.86 2.22
N LEU A 287 -33.22 4.95 2.89
CA LEU A 287 -31.75 4.87 2.80
C LEU A 287 -31.29 4.54 1.36
N CYS A 288 -32.03 3.67 0.66
CA CYS A 288 -31.77 3.35 -0.74
C CYS A 288 -32.03 4.51 -1.69
N GLN A 289 -33.11 5.28 -1.49
CA GLN A 289 -33.44 6.44 -2.33
C GLN A 289 -32.54 7.64 -2.09
N LEU A 290 -32.10 7.82 -0.83
CA LEU A 290 -31.13 8.85 -0.47
C LEU A 290 -29.71 8.49 -0.91
N ASN A 291 -29.45 7.29 -1.43
CA ASN A 291 -28.12 6.88 -1.90
C ASN A 291 -26.98 7.25 -0.92
N ILE A 292 -27.26 7.23 0.38
CA ILE A 292 -26.27 7.60 1.41
C ILE A 292 -25.16 6.56 1.57
N HIS A 293 -25.36 5.40 0.96
CA HIS A 293 -24.44 4.29 0.86
C HIS A 293 -23.90 4.13 -0.55
N ASP A 294 -22.80 3.39 -0.70
CA ASP A 294 -22.18 3.14 -1.98
C ASP A 294 -23.13 2.33 -2.91
N ARG A 295 -23.62 2.95 -4.01
CA ARG A 295 -24.55 2.38 -5.03
C ARG A 295 -26.03 2.23 -4.66
N GLY A 296 -26.63 3.19 -3.97
CA GLY A 296 -28.08 3.38 -3.89
C GLY A 296 -28.76 3.71 -5.24
N CYS A 297 -30.03 4.12 -5.22
CA CYS A 297 -30.80 4.33 -6.45
C CYS A 297 -30.20 5.42 -7.36
N ASP A 298 -30.10 5.16 -8.66
CA ASP A 298 -29.47 6.04 -9.67
C ASP A 298 -30.10 7.44 -9.82
N THR A 299 -31.24 7.71 -9.19
CA THR A 299 -31.94 9.00 -9.30
C THR A 299 -31.87 9.77 -7.99
N ALA A 300 -31.13 10.87 -7.97
CA ALA A 300 -31.09 11.80 -6.84
C ALA A 300 -32.46 12.48 -6.66
N ASN A 301 -33.10 12.25 -5.51
CA ASN A 301 -34.33 12.93 -5.11
C ASN A 301 -34.01 14.11 -4.20
N THR A 302 -33.69 15.27 -4.78
CA THR A 302 -33.26 16.46 -4.04
C THR A 302 -34.25 16.92 -2.98
N GLU A 303 -35.56 16.74 -3.21
CA GLU A 303 -36.59 17.07 -2.23
C GLU A 303 -36.57 16.12 -1.01
N LEU A 304 -36.29 14.84 -1.24
CA LEU A 304 -36.15 13.86 -0.16
C LEU A 304 -34.91 14.16 0.67
N TYR A 305 -33.78 14.49 0.04
CA TYR A 305 -32.58 14.97 0.72
C TYR A 305 -32.88 16.18 1.61
N ASP A 306 -33.55 17.21 1.08
CA ASP A 306 -33.89 18.42 1.84
C ASP A 306 -34.70 18.11 3.10
N ARG A 307 -35.78 17.34 2.96
CA ARG A 307 -36.61 16.95 4.12
C ARG A 307 -35.82 16.09 5.11
N PHE A 308 -35.02 15.16 4.62
CA PHE A 308 -34.21 14.29 5.46
C PHE A 308 -33.19 15.10 6.27
N VAL A 309 -32.40 15.96 5.62
CA VAL A 309 -31.38 16.77 6.30
C VAL A 309 -32.01 17.65 7.37
N LYS A 310 -33.09 18.38 7.04
CA LYS A 310 -33.76 19.28 7.98
C LYS A 310 -34.33 18.57 9.21
N GLN A 311 -34.79 17.33 9.04
CA GLN A 311 -35.36 16.56 10.14
C GLN A 311 -34.28 15.82 10.93
N MET A 312 -33.25 15.31 10.26
CA MET A 312 -32.27 14.42 10.87
C MET A 312 -31.08 15.17 11.48
N ALA A 313 -30.72 16.34 10.97
CA ALA A 313 -29.68 17.19 11.55
C ALA A 313 -29.88 17.44 13.08
N PRO A 314 -28.79 17.67 13.83
CA PRO A 314 -27.38 17.75 13.41
C PRO A 314 -26.69 16.38 13.33
N MET A 315 -27.45 15.31 13.10
CA MET A 315 -26.89 13.96 13.02
C MET A 315 -25.95 13.80 11.82
N ASP A 316 -24.92 13.03 12.03
CA ASP A 316 -23.86 12.64 11.10
C ASP A 316 -24.39 12.09 9.75
N ILE A 317 -25.40 11.22 9.77
CA ILE A 317 -26.08 10.74 8.56
C ILE A 317 -26.75 11.85 7.74
N ALA A 318 -27.16 12.95 8.38
CA ALA A 318 -27.68 14.12 7.68
C ALA A 318 -26.53 14.90 7.00
N LEU A 319 -25.34 14.92 7.59
CA LEU A 319 -24.15 15.49 6.94
C LEU A 319 -23.73 14.67 5.71
N ILE A 320 -23.80 13.33 5.77
CA ILE A 320 -23.62 12.46 4.58
C ILE A 320 -24.60 12.85 3.48
N ALA A 321 -25.88 13.03 3.84
CA ALA A 321 -26.91 13.38 2.89
C ALA A 321 -26.58 14.73 2.20
N VAL A 322 -26.00 15.70 2.92
CA VAL A 322 -25.45 16.95 2.35
C VAL A 322 -24.27 16.69 1.41
N LYS A 323 -23.33 15.80 1.76
CA LYS A 323 -22.23 15.43 0.85
C LYS A 323 -22.76 14.78 -0.43
N LYS A 324 -23.58 13.74 -0.29
CA LYS A 324 -24.15 12.93 -1.38
C LYS A 324 -24.99 13.75 -2.37
N MET A 325 -25.80 14.70 -1.87
CA MET A 325 -26.57 15.58 -2.75
C MET A 325 -25.71 16.55 -3.58
N THR A 326 -24.42 16.70 -3.25
CA THR A 326 -23.49 17.58 -3.95
C THR A 326 -22.51 16.86 -4.89
N GLU A 327 -22.36 15.53 -4.78
CA GLU A 327 -21.36 14.76 -5.55
C GLU A 327 -21.46 14.96 -7.06
N ASP A 328 -22.68 14.87 -7.60
CA ASP A 328 -22.93 15.02 -9.03
C ASP A 328 -22.57 16.42 -9.55
N ALA A 329 -22.87 17.46 -8.75
CA ALA A 329 -22.54 18.83 -9.09
C ALA A 329 -21.03 19.07 -9.01
N PHE A 330 -20.37 18.54 -7.97
CA PHE A 330 -18.92 18.59 -7.81
C PHE A 330 -18.21 17.95 -9.00
N ARG A 331 -18.60 16.73 -9.40
CA ARG A 331 -18.01 16.02 -10.55
C ARG A 331 -18.19 16.77 -11.88
N LYS A 332 -19.24 17.59 -11.99
CA LYS A 332 -19.49 18.45 -13.17
C LYS A 332 -18.79 19.81 -13.08
N GLY A 333 -18.07 20.09 -11.99
CA GLY A 333 -17.41 21.36 -11.74
C GLY A 333 -18.34 22.50 -11.34
N ASP A 334 -19.59 22.22 -10.94
CA ASP A 334 -20.55 23.23 -10.47
C ASP A 334 -20.36 23.55 -8.98
N TYR A 335 -19.17 24.07 -8.64
CA TYR A 335 -18.78 24.34 -7.26
C TYR A 335 -19.62 25.45 -6.60
N GLU A 336 -20.21 26.35 -7.40
CA GLU A 336 -21.12 27.38 -6.88
C GLU A 336 -22.41 26.76 -6.35
N TYR A 337 -23.00 25.81 -7.09
CA TYR A 337 -24.13 25.03 -6.58
C TYR A 337 -23.77 24.28 -5.29
N VAL A 338 -22.60 23.62 -5.26
CA VAL A 338 -22.13 22.90 -4.07
C VAL A 338 -22.04 23.84 -2.86
N LYS A 339 -21.38 25.00 -3.00
CA LYS A 339 -21.29 26.01 -1.92
C LYS A 339 -22.64 26.45 -1.41
N ASN A 340 -23.60 26.70 -2.31
CA ASN A 340 -24.95 27.11 -1.93
C ASN A 340 -25.67 26.03 -1.12
N ILE A 341 -25.48 24.76 -1.44
CA ILE A 341 -26.02 23.64 -0.66
C ILE A 341 -25.43 23.63 0.76
N TYR A 342 -24.09 23.69 0.89
CA TYR A 342 -23.45 23.74 2.22
C TYR A 342 -23.92 24.97 3.02
N ALA A 343 -23.97 26.16 2.40
CA ALA A 343 -24.45 27.38 3.05
C ALA A 343 -25.91 27.26 3.53
N THR A 344 -26.76 26.59 2.75
CA THR A 344 -28.18 26.36 3.09
C THR A 344 -28.32 25.52 4.35
N TYR A 345 -27.53 24.45 4.48
CA TYR A 345 -27.68 23.51 5.58
C TYR A 345 -26.83 23.82 6.82
N LYS A 346 -25.83 24.70 6.71
CA LYS A 346 -24.94 25.11 7.82
C LYS A 346 -25.69 25.32 9.15
N SER A 347 -26.76 26.11 9.14
CA SER A 347 -27.50 26.47 10.37
C SER A 347 -28.23 25.29 11.04
N TYR A 348 -28.36 24.15 10.37
CA TYR A 348 -28.92 22.92 10.94
C TYR A 348 -27.89 22.12 11.75
N PHE A 349 -26.59 22.47 11.64
CA PHE A 349 -25.47 21.83 12.33
C PHE A 349 -24.70 22.85 13.18
N PRO A 350 -25.29 23.35 14.29
CA PRO A 350 -24.70 24.44 15.08
C PRO A 350 -23.32 24.09 15.66
N ASP A 351 -23.09 22.83 16.00
CA ASP A 351 -21.80 22.36 16.55
C ASP A 351 -20.74 22.09 15.46
N GLN A 352 -21.11 22.18 14.18
CA GLN A 352 -20.22 21.95 13.03
C GLN A 352 -20.17 23.16 12.09
N GLU A 353 -20.57 24.37 12.50
CA GLU A 353 -20.55 25.54 11.61
C GLU A 353 -19.17 25.80 10.98
N ASN A 354 -18.09 25.55 11.73
CA ASN A 354 -16.72 25.67 11.24
C ASN A 354 -16.41 24.66 10.11
N TYR A 355 -16.95 23.44 10.19
CA TYR A 355 -16.84 22.43 9.14
C TYR A 355 -17.39 22.98 7.82
N PHE A 356 -18.62 23.52 7.86
CA PHE A 356 -19.27 24.10 6.69
C PHE A 356 -18.51 25.30 6.14
N ASP A 357 -18.02 26.19 7.01
CA ASP A 357 -17.24 27.37 6.59
C ASP A 357 -15.93 26.98 5.89
N ARG A 358 -15.24 25.94 6.38
CA ARG A 358 -14.02 25.43 5.76
C ARG A 358 -14.31 24.85 4.38
N ILE A 359 -15.34 24.01 4.23
CA ILE A 359 -15.76 23.47 2.92
C ILE A 359 -16.09 24.60 1.94
N ILE A 360 -16.91 25.56 2.35
CA ILE A 360 -17.32 26.69 1.50
C ILE A 360 -16.10 27.51 1.06
N THR A 361 -15.15 27.73 1.98
CA THR A 361 -13.91 28.45 1.69
C THR A 361 -13.06 27.69 0.68
N THR A 362 -12.85 26.38 0.87
CA THR A 362 -12.04 25.56 -0.02
C THR A 362 -12.65 25.45 -1.43
N LEU A 363 -13.98 25.39 -1.55
CA LEU A 363 -14.69 25.43 -2.85
C LEU A 363 -14.61 26.81 -3.54
N GLY A 364 -14.12 27.84 -2.85
CA GLY A 364 -13.93 29.18 -3.40
C GLY A 364 -12.72 29.29 -4.34
N ASP A 365 -11.70 28.45 -4.16
CA ASP A 365 -10.52 28.42 -5.02
C ASP A 365 -10.72 27.43 -6.18
N THR A 366 -11.18 27.96 -7.32
CA THR A 366 -11.37 27.17 -8.55
C THR A 366 -10.29 27.43 -9.59
N SER A 367 -9.15 28.01 -9.19
CA SER A 367 -8.10 28.42 -10.12
C SER A 367 -7.41 27.23 -10.81
N ASN A 368 -7.35 26.07 -10.14
CA ASN A 368 -6.71 24.85 -10.64
C ASN A 368 -7.67 23.65 -10.50
N PRO A 369 -8.41 23.26 -11.55
CA PRO A 369 -9.26 22.07 -11.50
C PRO A 369 -8.42 20.78 -11.47
N ARG A 370 -8.98 19.70 -10.90
CA ARG A 370 -8.34 18.37 -10.89
C ARG A 370 -8.13 17.84 -12.32
N GLU A 371 -6.88 17.63 -12.68
CA GLU A 371 -6.47 17.03 -13.96
C GLU A 371 -5.70 15.74 -13.70
N LEU A 372 -6.29 14.60 -14.06
CA LEU A 372 -5.69 13.29 -13.89
C LEU A 372 -4.99 12.84 -15.17
N LYS A 373 -3.66 12.79 -15.14
CA LYS A 373 -2.85 12.32 -16.28
C LYS A 373 -2.46 10.86 -16.10
N ASN A 374 -3.00 9.96 -16.92
CA ASN A 374 -2.67 8.54 -16.86
C ASN A 374 -1.18 8.32 -17.19
N ILE A 375 -0.46 7.54 -16.37
CA ILE A 375 0.99 7.32 -16.54
C ILE A 375 1.34 6.22 -17.58
N GLY A 376 0.32 5.66 -18.24
CA GLY A 376 0.44 4.84 -19.45
C GLY A 376 0.38 3.34 -19.23
N ASN A 377 0.19 2.62 -20.34
CA ASN A 377 -0.05 1.16 -20.38
C ASN A 377 1.15 0.26 -20.06
N LYS A 378 2.32 0.85 -19.78
CA LYS A 378 3.48 0.12 -19.27
C LYS A 378 3.40 -0.12 -17.77
N ILE A 379 2.64 0.72 -17.07
CA ILE A 379 2.32 0.60 -15.66
C ILE A 379 0.91 0.04 -15.50
N ASN A 380 -0.07 0.75 -16.07
CA ASN A 380 -1.48 0.42 -15.97
C ASN A 380 -1.88 -0.70 -16.92
N THR A 381 -2.62 -1.68 -16.42
CA THR A 381 -3.06 -2.85 -17.18
C THR A 381 -4.56 -3.03 -17.06
N VAL A 382 -5.08 -4.21 -17.40
CA VAL A 382 -6.49 -4.54 -17.14
C VAL A 382 -6.77 -4.89 -15.67
N ALA A 383 -5.72 -4.96 -14.84
CA ALA A 383 -5.79 -5.30 -13.44
C ALA A 383 -6.15 -4.08 -12.57
N ARG A 384 -5.88 -4.17 -11.26
CA ARG A 384 -5.88 -3.03 -10.34
C ARG A 384 -4.43 -2.71 -10.04
N GLU A 385 -3.98 -1.53 -10.43
CA GLU A 385 -2.69 -0.96 -10.04
C GLU A 385 -2.92 0.09 -8.96
N TYR A 386 -2.26 -0.05 -7.82
CA TYR A 386 -2.48 0.84 -6.69
C TYR A 386 -1.26 0.90 -5.74
N GLN A 387 -1.32 1.80 -4.76
CA GLN A 387 -0.24 2.07 -3.82
C GLN A 387 1.12 2.39 -4.48
N PRO A 388 1.20 3.39 -5.39
CA PRO A 388 2.46 3.78 -6.00
C PRO A 388 3.45 4.34 -4.98
N VAL A 389 4.69 3.88 -5.02
CA VAL A 389 5.80 4.38 -4.22
C VAL A 389 6.92 4.76 -5.16
N ILE A 390 7.29 6.03 -5.17
CA ILE A 390 8.36 6.55 -6.03
C ILE A 390 9.63 6.77 -5.20
N THR A 391 10.80 6.46 -5.79
CA THR A 391 12.09 6.80 -5.17
C THR A 391 12.31 8.31 -5.14
N LEU A 392 13.18 8.79 -4.25
CA LEU A 392 13.48 10.22 -4.15
C LEU A 392 14.13 10.81 -5.39
N ASP A 393 14.89 10.00 -6.14
CA ASP A 393 15.43 10.38 -7.45
C ASP A 393 14.37 10.34 -8.57
N GLU A 394 13.16 9.91 -8.26
CA GLU A 394 12.05 9.69 -9.17
C GLU A 394 12.33 8.73 -10.34
N GLU A 395 13.38 7.92 -10.25
CA GLU A 395 13.74 6.97 -11.31
C GLU A 395 12.92 5.68 -11.25
N TYR A 396 12.54 5.22 -10.05
CA TYR A 396 11.87 3.96 -9.84
C TYR A 396 10.47 4.18 -9.25
N LEU A 397 9.49 3.46 -9.82
CA LEU A 397 8.12 3.37 -9.32
C LEU A 397 7.83 1.94 -8.92
N PHE A 398 7.59 1.74 -7.63
CA PHE A 398 7.06 0.52 -7.06
C PHE A 398 5.55 0.64 -6.93
N PHE A 399 4.79 -0.42 -7.12
CA PHE A 399 3.35 -0.40 -6.92
C PHE A 399 2.81 -1.81 -6.73
N ALA A 400 1.64 -1.93 -6.10
CA ALA A 400 0.92 -3.19 -6.03
C ALA A 400 0.10 -3.40 -7.31
N ARG A 401 0.13 -4.62 -7.84
CA ARG A 401 -0.80 -5.06 -8.89
C ARG A 401 -1.58 -6.25 -8.39
N LYS A 402 -2.91 -6.19 -8.51
CA LYS A 402 -3.78 -7.31 -8.13
C LYS A 402 -3.86 -8.36 -9.25
N THR A 403 -3.24 -9.52 -9.06
CA THR A 403 -3.20 -10.62 -10.04
C THR A 403 -3.93 -11.88 -9.55
N ALA A 404 -4.22 -12.81 -10.47
CA ALA A 404 -4.89 -14.08 -10.13
C ALA A 404 -3.97 -15.12 -9.45
N LYS A 405 -2.67 -14.83 -9.28
CA LYS A 405 -1.65 -15.76 -8.76
C LYS A 405 -1.64 -15.76 -7.23
N SER A 406 -1.18 -14.66 -6.64
CA SER A 406 -0.99 -14.48 -5.19
C SER A 406 -1.98 -13.48 -4.59
N GLY A 407 -2.81 -12.84 -5.42
CA GLY A 407 -3.67 -11.74 -5.01
C GLY A 407 -2.99 -10.40 -5.29
N GLU A 408 -2.11 -9.93 -4.41
CA GLU A 408 -1.45 -8.62 -4.53
C GLU A 408 0.05 -8.80 -4.52
N ASP A 409 0.71 -8.32 -5.57
CA ASP A 409 2.13 -8.52 -5.82
C ASP A 409 2.79 -7.16 -6.07
N VAL A 410 4.03 -6.99 -5.62
CA VAL A 410 4.85 -5.81 -5.88
C VAL A 410 5.46 -5.86 -7.28
N TYR A 411 5.30 -4.77 -8.01
CA TYR A 411 5.92 -4.51 -9.30
C TYR A 411 6.81 -3.27 -9.23
N VAL A 412 7.79 -3.22 -10.11
CA VAL A 412 8.68 -2.06 -10.30
C VAL A 412 8.76 -1.66 -11.77
N SER A 413 8.81 -0.36 -12.02
CA SER A 413 9.18 0.21 -13.31
C SER A 413 10.26 1.26 -13.12
N LYS A 414 11.14 1.39 -14.12
CA LYS A 414 12.19 2.42 -14.16
C LYS A 414 11.92 3.43 -15.28
N LYS A 415 12.11 4.72 -15.04
CA LYS A 415 12.13 5.75 -16.10
C LYS A 415 13.37 5.58 -17.01
N ASP A 416 13.18 5.80 -18.30
CA ASP A 416 14.28 5.96 -19.25
C ASP A 416 14.83 7.40 -19.25
N PHE A 417 15.90 7.64 -20.02
CA PHE A 417 16.51 8.97 -20.16
C PHE A 417 15.54 10.05 -20.69
N TYR A 418 14.43 9.66 -21.33
CA TYR A 418 13.40 10.58 -21.82
C TYR A 418 12.26 10.77 -20.81
N GLY A 419 12.37 10.20 -19.61
CA GLY A 419 11.35 10.27 -18.55
C GLY A 419 10.18 9.32 -18.74
N ASN A 420 10.24 8.37 -19.69
CA ASN A 420 9.16 7.40 -19.87
C ASN A 420 9.36 6.18 -18.99
N TRP A 421 8.29 5.73 -18.35
CA TRP A 421 8.30 4.46 -17.63
C TRP A 421 8.63 3.29 -18.57
N SER A 422 9.37 2.31 -18.07
CA SER A 422 9.59 1.01 -18.72
C SER A 422 8.45 0.04 -18.40
N LEU A 423 8.39 -1.10 -19.09
CA LEU A 423 7.39 -2.12 -18.79
C LEU A 423 7.59 -2.63 -17.35
N ALA A 424 6.55 -2.57 -16.54
CA ALA A 424 6.63 -2.97 -15.14
C ALA A 424 6.94 -4.47 -14.98
N GLN A 425 7.83 -4.79 -14.05
CA GLN A 425 8.31 -6.15 -13.77
C GLN A 425 7.98 -6.55 -12.33
N GLU A 426 7.64 -7.82 -12.11
CA GLU A 426 7.38 -8.39 -10.80
C GLU A 426 8.68 -8.47 -9.97
N ILE A 427 8.64 -8.10 -8.69
CA ILE A 427 9.77 -8.32 -7.77
C ILE A 427 9.62 -9.68 -7.09
N VAL A 428 10.13 -10.71 -7.77
CA VAL A 428 9.94 -12.12 -7.38
C VAL A 428 10.56 -12.47 -6.02
N GLU A 429 11.55 -11.71 -5.57
CA GLU A 429 12.24 -11.93 -4.29
C GLU A 429 11.41 -11.44 -3.09
N VAL A 430 10.53 -10.46 -3.32
CA VAL A 430 9.66 -9.87 -2.31
C VAL A 430 8.32 -10.59 -2.25
N ASN A 431 7.77 -10.94 -3.42
CA ASN A 431 6.45 -11.55 -3.50
C ASN A 431 6.41 -12.97 -2.93
N THR A 432 5.41 -13.25 -2.12
CA THR A 432 5.24 -14.53 -1.41
C THR A 432 3.98 -15.25 -1.87
N GLU A 433 3.65 -16.39 -1.27
CA GLU A 433 2.33 -17.01 -1.47
C GLU A 433 1.15 -16.23 -0.83
N SER A 434 1.42 -15.08 -0.23
CA SER A 434 0.45 -14.17 0.40
C SER A 434 0.28 -12.87 -0.42
N HIS A 435 -0.08 -11.78 0.25
CA HIS A 435 -0.31 -10.47 -0.37
C HIS A 435 0.78 -9.49 0.06
N GLU A 436 1.42 -8.84 -0.90
CA GLU A 436 2.45 -7.81 -0.67
C GLU A 436 2.03 -6.48 -1.30
N VAL A 437 2.10 -5.41 -0.50
CA VAL A 437 1.81 -4.05 -0.95
C VAL A 437 2.98 -3.14 -0.57
N PRO A 438 3.57 -2.38 -1.51
CA PRO A 438 4.64 -1.44 -1.16
C PRO A 438 4.05 -0.21 -0.47
N MET A 439 4.61 0.17 0.68
CA MET A 439 4.14 1.32 1.48
C MET A 439 5.05 2.54 1.35
N GLY A 440 6.34 2.29 1.13
CA GLY A 440 7.35 3.33 1.02
C GLY A 440 8.70 2.73 0.69
N ILE A 441 9.68 3.59 0.45
CA ILE A 441 11.08 3.20 0.31
C ILE A 441 11.92 4.16 1.14
N SER A 442 12.96 3.66 1.81
CA SER A 442 13.86 4.50 2.58
C SER A 442 14.51 5.54 1.69
N GLY A 443 14.88 6.69 2.27
CA GLY A 443 15.47 7.80 1.55
C GLY A 443 16.90 7.58 1.05
N ASP A 444 17.41 6.35 1.08
CA ASP A 444 18.63 5.89 0.41
C ASP A 444 18.35 4.84 -0.68
N GLY A 445 17.08 4.51 -0.91
CA GLY A 445 16.63 3.50 -1.87
C GLY A 445 16.94 2.05 -1.48
N GLN A 446 17.44 1.79 -0.26
CA GLN A 446 17.95 0.46 0.13
C GLN A 446 16.94 -0.39 0.90
N THR A 447 15.86 0.18 1.43
CA THR A 447 14.85 -0.53 2.21
C THR A 447 13.46 -0.29 1.64
N LEU A 448 12.85 -1.31 1.04
CA LEU A 448 11.46 -1.29 0.60
C LEU A 448 10.56 -1.64 1.79
N LEU A 449 9.62 -0.76 2.10
CA LEU A 449 8.63 -0.94 3.16
C LEU A 449 7.39 -1.59 2.57
N LEU A 450 6.86 -2.56 3.29
CA LEU A 450 5.81 -3.46 2.82
C LEU A 450 4.70 -3.55 3.86
N TYR A 451 3.49 -3.78 3.38
CA TYR A 451 2.33 -4.15 4.17
C TYR A 451 1.82 -5.52 3.72
N GLY A 452 1.42 -6.35 4.67
CA GLY A 452 0.84 -7.66 4.41
C GLY A 452 0.30 -8.35 5.66
N ASN A 453 -0.23 -9.56 5.50
CA ASN A 453 -0.63 -10.41 6.63
C ASN A 453 0.01 -11.78 6.50
N TYR A 454 1.26 -11.88 6.94
CA TYR A 454 2.02 -13.13 6.83
C TYR A 454 1.93 -14.01 8.07
N SER A 455 1.01 -13.68 9.00
CA SER A 455 0.79 -14.44 10.22
C SER A 455 0.63 -15.93 9.94
N LYS A 456 -0.05 -16.31 8.85
CA LYS A 456 -0.30 -17.70 8.43
C LYS A 456 0.91 -18.41 7.82
N LEU A 457 1.91 -17.69 7.32
CA LEU A 457 3.07 -18.30 6.68
C LEU A 457 3.97 -18.97 7.71
N ARG A 458 4.40 -20.21 7.44
CA ARG A 458 5.23 -21.00 8.36
C ARG A 458 6.52 -20.27 8.74
N LYS A 459 7.11 -19.51 7.81
CA LYS A 459 8.34 -18.75 8.03
C LYS A 459 8.21 -17.66 9.10
N PHE A 460 7.00 -17.16 9.38
CA PHE A 460 6.74 -16.17 10.43
C PHE A 460 6.05 -16.76 11.66
N SER A 461 6.03 -18.09 11.81
CA SER A 461 5.44 -18.72 13.01
C SER A 461 6.15 -18.32 14.31
N TYR A 462 7.44 -17.95 14.24
CA TYR A 462 8.25 -17.59 15.41
C TYR A 462 7.82 -16.28 16.09
N VAL A 463 7.16 -15.35 15.39
CA VAL A 463 6.67 -14.09 15.98
C VAL A 463 5.26 -14.20 16.58
N ARG A 464 4.54 -15.30 16.37
CA ARG A 464 3.15 -15.42 16.86
C ARG A 464 3.02 -15.37 18.39
N GLY A 465 4.10 -15.68 19.11
CA GLY A 465 4.15 -15.67 20.58
C GLY A 465 4.93 -14.49 21.19
N THR A 466 5.35 -13.51 20.38
CA THR A 466 6.10 -12.33 20.84
C THR A 466 5.17 -11.11 20.99
N GLU A 467 5.67 -10.02 21.56
CA GLU A 467 4.91 -8.76 21.68
C GLU A 467 4.52 -8.19 20.30
N SER A 468 5.37 -8.39 19.29
CA SER A 468 5.11 -8.04 17.88
C SER A 468 3.99 -8.85 17.21
N ARG A 469 3.35 -9.81 17.91
CA ARG A 469 2.41 -10.82 17.37
C ARG A 469 1.58 -10.28 16.20
N LEU A 470 1.79 -10.91 15.04
CA LEU A 470 1.11 -10.57 13.77
C LEU A 470 -0.39 -10.83 13.82
N GLY A 471 -1.18 -9.96 13.19
CA GLY A 471 -2.63 -9.91 13.41
C GLY A 471 -3.44 -9.45 12.22
N LYS A 472 -3.74 -8.14 12.17
CA LYS A 472 -4.79 -7.57 11.33
C LYS A 472 -4.28 -6.73 10.16
N GLY A 473 -2.97 -6.52 10.07
CA GLY A 473 -2.30 -5.72 9.04
C GLY A 473 -0.98 -5.28 9.63
N ASP A 474 0.14 -5.75 9.06
CA ASP A 474 1.45 -5.65 9.69
C ASP A 474 2.46 -5.08 8.69
N PHE A 475 3.49 -4.41 9.22
CA PHE A 475 4.58 -3.89 8.42
C PHE A 475 5.74 -4.88 8.29
N TYR A 476 6.31 -4.86 7.11
CA TYR A 476 7.48 -5.64 6.75
C TYR A 476 8.45 -4.80 5.95
N TYR A 477 9.66 -5.30 5.74
CA TYR A 477 10.64 -4.65 4.89
C TYR A 477 11.49 -5.66 4.13
N SER A 478 11.97 -5.25 2.97
CA SER A 478 13.02 -5.94 2.22
C SER A 478 14.20 -5.00 2.03
N LYS A 479 15.41 -5.53 2.10
CA LYS A 479 16.64 -4.77 1.91
C LYS A 479 17.26 -5.10 0.55
N LYS A 480 17.69 -4.07 -0.17
CA LYS A 480 18.44 -4.22 -1.41
C LYS A 480 19.81 -4.81 -1.10
N GLN A 481 20.19 -5.81 -1.87
CA GLN A 481 21.45 -6.53 -1.76
C GLN A 481 22.51 -5.92 -2.69
N ARG A 482 23.78 -6.31 -2.51
CA ARG A 482 24.90 -5.81 -3.33
C ARG A 482 24.74 -6.11 -4.82
N ASP A 483 24.12 -7.24 -5.17
CA ASP A 483 23.83 -7.61 -6.56
C ASP A 483 22.61 -6.89 -7.15
N GLY A 484 21.98 -5.99 -6.38
CA GLY A 484 20.81 -5.22 -6.76
C GLY A 484 19.47 -5.93 -6.54
N THR A 485 19.49 -7.21 -6.12
CA THR A 485 18.27 -7.95 -5.79
C THR A 485 17.71 -7.53 -4.43
N TRP A 486 16.45 -7.88 -4.15
CA TRP A 486 15.82 -7.63 -2.86
C TRP A 486 15.95 -8.84 -1.94
N SER A 487 16.11 -8.61 -0.64
CA SER A 487 16.10 -9.68 0.36
C SER A 487 14.71 -10.32 0.47
N ALA A 488 14.65 -11.50 1.07
CA ALA A 488 13.38 -12.01 1.59
C ALA A 488 12.76 -11.00 2.58
N VAL A 489 11.43 -11.01 2.66
CA VAL A 489 10.65 -10.12 3.54
C VAL A 489 10.96 -10.36 5.02
N ASN A 490 11.26 -9.28 5.74
CA ASN A 490 11.52 -9.23 7.18
C ASN A 490 10.42 -8.47 7.90
N VAL A 491 10.22 -8.74 9.18
CA VAL A 491 9.13 -8.18 9.98
C VAL A 491 9.61 -7.01 10.84
N PHE A 492 8.82 -5.92 10.90
CA PHE A 492 9.04 -4.90 11.92
C PHE A 492 8.66 -5.46 13.29
N GLN A 493 9.50 -5.26 14.30
CA GLN A 493 9.23 -5.74 15.65
C GLN A 493 8.42 -4.72 16.44
N TYR A 494 7.91 -5.14 17.60
CA TYR A 494 7.42 -4.23 18.64
C TYR A 494 8.46 -3.13 18.90
N PRO A 495 8.06 -1.85 19.07
CA PRO A 495 6.68 -1.38 19.22
C PRO A 495 5.98 -0.95 17.91
N ILE A 496 6.60 -1.17 16.75
CA ILE A 496 6.03 -0.80 15.46
C ILE A 496 4.83 -1.70 15.13
N ASN A 497 5.05 -3.00 14.95
CA ASN A 497 3.96 -3.96 14.78
C ASN A 497 3.42 -4.42 16.13
N THR A 498 2.11 -4.61 16.20
CA THR A 498 1.42 -5.11 17.39
C THR A 498 0.27 -6.04 16.98
N PRO A 499 -0.47 -6.66 17.92
CA PRO A 499 -1.65 -7.44 17.57
C PRO A 499 -2.82 -6.63 16.98
N TYR A 500 -2.71 -5.31 16.99
CA TYR A 500 -3.69 -4.38 16.46
C TYR A 500 -3.56 -4.28 14.93
N TYR A 501 -4.33 -3.40 14.32
CA TYR A 501 -4.21 -3.04 12.91
C TYR A 501 -3.14 -1.96 12.78
N GLU A 502 -2.17 -2.19 11.89
CA GLU A 502 -1.21 -1.18 11.46
C GLU A 502 -1.28 -0.97 9.95
N SER A 503 -1.24 0.28 9.49
CA SER A 503 -1.18 0.61 8.06
C SER A 503 -0.50 1.96 7.78
N GLY A 504 -0.24 2.30 6.52
CA GLY A 504 0.25 3.64 6.18
C GLY A 504 1.68 3.97 6.65
N LEU A 505 2.58 2.98 6.79
CA LEU A 505 3.97 3.24 7.21
C LEU A 505 4.71 4.10 6.19
N SER A 506 5.30 5.21 6.66
CA SER A 506 6.31 6.00 5.98
C SER A 506 7.50 6.26 6.91
N LEU A 507 8.65 6.57 6.31
CA LEU A 507 9.86 6.92 7.04
C LEU A 507 10.30 8.34 6.66
N SER A 508 10.96 9.02 7.59
CA SER A 508 11.76 10.20 7.27
C SER A 508 12.89 9.86 6.29
N LEU A 509 13.44 10.88 5.64
CA LEU A 509 14.54 10.76 4.68
C LEU A 509 15.76 9.99 5.22
N ASP A 510 16.11 10.22 6.48
CA ASP A 510 17.19 9.55 7.20
C ASP A 510 16.81 8.14 7.69
N GLY A 511 15.52 7.79 7.65
CA GLY A 511 15.00 6.51 8.08
C GLY A 511 14.90 6.35 9.59
N ASP A 512 15.10 7.41 10.37
CA ASP A 512 15.14 7.37 11.84
C ASP A 512 13.81 7.73 12.50
N VAL A 513 12.85 8.21 11.72
CA VAL A 513 11.50 8.51 12.19
C VAL A 513 10.51 7.72 11.35
N ALA A 514 9.64 6.95 11.99
CA ALA A 514 8.57 6.21 11.35
C ALA A 514 7.22 6.84 11.69
N PHE A 515 6.46 7.22 10.66
CA PHE A 515 5.06 7.58 10.80
C PHE A 515 4.21 6.42 10.31
N PHE A 516 3.17 6.09 11.05
CA PHE A 516 2.25 5.03 10.64
C PHE A 516 0.91 5.23 11.31
N THR A 517 -0.08 4.48 10.86
CA THR A 517 -1.43 4.52 11.41
C THR A 517 -1.72 3.24 12.17
N SER A 518 -2.45 3.34 13.27
CA SER A 518 -2.78 2.17 14.08
C SER A 518 -4.08 2.37 14.87
N ASP A 519 -4.80 1.27 15.09
CA ASP A 519 -5.98 1.22 15.97
C ASP A 519 -5.60 0.78 17.40
N ARG A 520 -4.32 0.92 17.78
CA ARG A 520 -3.84 0.62 19.13
C ARG A 520 -4.53 1.46 20.22
N PRO A 521 -4.60 0.96 21.47
CA PRO A 521 -5.23 1.68 22.57
C PRO A 521 -4.61 3.06 22.79
N GLY A 522 -5.46 4.06 23.05
CA GLY A 522 -5.05 5.46 23.20
C GLY A 522 -5.25 6.31 21.94
N ALA A 523 -5.94 5.79 20.92
CA ALA A 523 -6.46 6.57 19.81
C ALA A 523 -7.46 7.64 20.26
N VAL A 524 -7.59 8.71 19.48
CA VAL A 524 -8.57 9.78 19.68
C VAL A 524 -9.97 9.23 19.41
N GLY A 525 -10.91 9.58 20.29
CA GLY A 525 -12.28 9.05 20.24
C GLY A 525 -12.45 7.67 20.89
N GLU A 526 -13.67 7.15 20.83
CA GLU A 526 -13.96 5.82 21.38
C GLU A 526 -13.50 4.72 20.43
N TYR A 527 -12.49 3.97 20.86
CA TYR A 527 -12.00 2.79 20.14
C TYR A 527 -13.16 1.85 19.76
N ASN A 528 -13.28 1.56 18.46
CA ASN A 528 -14.25 0.61 17.92
C ASN A 528 -13.52 -0.60 17.30
N PRO A 529 -13.04 -1.57 18.13
CA PRO A 529 -12.20 -2.70 17.71
C PRO A 529 -12.86 -3.68 16.74
N ASN A 530 -14.18 -3.59 16.66
CA ASN A 530 -15.01 -4.49 15.93
C ASN A 530 -15.61 -3.69 14.79
N TYR A 531 -15.58 -4.27 13.58
CA TYR A 531 -16.69 -4.15 12.64
C TYR A 531 -17.93 -3.86 13.45
N PRO A 532 -18.55 -2.67 13.32
CA PRO A 532 -19.70 -2.40 14.16
C PRO A 532 -20.69 -3.55 13.92
N GLU A 533 -21.40 -4.03 14.95
CA GLU A 533 -22.31 -5.19 14.77
C GLU A 533 -23.31 -4.96 13.63
N ASP A 534 -23.53 -3.70 13.27
CA ASP A 534 -24.34 -3.23 12.17
C ASP A 534 -23.61 -3.12 10.81
N GLY A 535 -22.28 -3.23 10.76
CA GLY A 535 -21.45 -3.33 9.57
C GLY A 535 -21.15 -2.00 8.86
N LEU A 536 -21.73 -0.88 9.28
CA LEU A 536 -21.64 0.37 8.53
C LEU A 536 -20.68 1.38 9.14
N TYR A 537 -19.88 1.96 8.27
CA TYR A 537 -18.97 3.03 8.58
C TYR A 537 -19.64 4.37 8.26
N PHE A 538 -19.67 5.25 9.26
CA PHE A 538 -19.70 6.69 9.01
C PHE A 538 -18.40 7.24 9.56
N HIS A 539 -17.59 7.81 8.67
CA HIS A 539 -16.20 8.20 8.91
C HIS A 539 -15.35 7.02 9.43
N GLY A 540 -14.61 6.42 8.52
CA GLY A 540 -13.87 5.19 8.67
C GLY A 540 -14.10 4.32 7.43
N ALA A 541 -13.86 4.81 6.21
CA ALA A 541 -14.09 3.99 5.01
C ALA A 541 -13.23 2.70 4.96
N GLY A 542 -12.34 2.50 5.94
CA GLY A 542 -11.81 1.19 6.32
C GLY A 542 -12.11 0.79 7.76
N GLU A 543 -11.92 -0.50 8.01
CA GLU A 543 -12.46 -1.32 9.10
C GLU A 543 -12.22 -0.86 10.56
N PHE A 544 -11.50 0.24 10.82
CA PHE A 544 -11.02 0.67 12.14
C PHE A 544 -10.94 2.20 12.26
N ASN A 545 -11.22 2.74 13.47
CA ASN A 545 -10.70 4.06 13.87
C ASN A 545 -9.17 3.92 13.97
N THR A 546 -8.45 4.75 13.24
CA THR A 546 -6.98 4.71 13.18
C THR A 546 -6.41 6.09 13.37
N ASP A 547 -5.45 6.18 14.28
CA ASP A 547 -4.68 7.40 14.53
C ASP A 547 -3.32 7.31 13.87
N ILE A 548 -2.75 8.46 13.52
CA ILE A 548 -1.35 8.59 13.14
C ILE A 548 -0.49 8.64 14.40
N TYR A 549 0.54 7.80 14.40
CA TYR A 549 1.60 7.73 15.40
C TYR A 549 2.96 8.00 14.75
N VAL A 550 3.90 8.44 15.58
CA VAL A 550 5.31 8.57 15.22
C VAL A 550 6.20 7.81 16.19
N SER A 551 7.18 7.07 15.68
CA SER A 551 8.21 6.40 16.46
C SER A 551 9.58 6.89 16.01
N VAL A 552 10.46 7.17 16.96
CA VAL A 552 11.85 7.56 16.69
C VAL A 552 12.76 6.37 16.98
N LYS A 553 13.70 6.12 16.09
CA LYS A 553 14.70 5.07 16.25
C LYS A 553 15.74 5.49 17.29
N ASN A 554 16.07 4.57 18.20
CA ASN A 554 17.11 4.73 19.19
C ASN A 554 18.49 4.48 18.56
N ASP A 555 19.55 4.92 19.26
CA ASP A 555 20.95 4.76 18.80
C ASP A 555 21.37 3.29 18.58
N ASP A 556 20.71 2.34 19.25
CA ASP A 556 20.95 0.90 19.07
C ASP A 556 20.22 0.30 17.85
N GLY A 557 19.49 1.13 17.11
CA GLY A 557 18.71 0.77 15.92
C GLY A 557 17.30 0.23 16.21
N SER A 558 16.92 0.08 17.49
CA SER A 558 15.55 -0.28 17.88
C SER A 558 14.59 0.90 17.73
N TRP A 559 13.29 0.64 17.55
CA TRP A 559 12.28 1.68 17.49
C TRP A 559 11.79 2.03 18.91
N GLY A 560 11.66 3.32 19.21
CA GLY A 560 11.09 3.80 20.47
C GLY A 560 9.57 3.68 20.53
N GLU A 561 9.00 3.85 21.72
CA GLU A 561 7.55 3.81 21.93
C GLU A 561 6.83 4.88 21.08
N PRO A 562 5.82 4.51 20.27
CA PRO A 562 5.16 5.44 19.38
C PRO A 562 4.33 6.50 20.13
N VAL A 563 4.42 7.73 19.65
CA VAL A 563 3.69 8.89 20.16
C VAL A 563 2.51 9.17 19.24
N ASN A 564 1.30 9.27 19.80
CA ASN A 564 0.11 9.71 19.09
C ASN A 564 0.25 11.20 18.72
N LEU A 565 -0.04 11.59 17.48
CA LEU A 565 0.14 12.99 17.01
C LEU A 565 -0.87 14.00 17.62
N GLY A 566 -1.86 13.52 18.37
CA GLY A 566 -2.81 14.36 19.12
C GLY A 566 -4.03 14.81 18.31
N GLU A 567 -4.99 15.42 19.01
CA GLU A 567 -6.34 15.74 18.51
C GLU A 567 -6.42 16.80 17.39
N VAL A 568 -5.30 17.46 17.07
CA VAL A 568 -5.21 18.37 15.91
C VAL A 568 -5.11 17.59 14.61
N ILE A 569 -4.30 16.52 14.61
CA ILE A 569 -4.10 15.66 13.44
C ILE A 569 -5.14 14.54 13.45
N ASN A 570 -5.23 13.83 14.58
CA ASN A 570 -6.09 12.67 14.74
C ASN A 570 -7.50 13.08 15.16
N THR A 571 -8.50 12.44 14.58
CA THR A 571 -9.91 12.67 14.86
C THR A 571 -10.51 11.43 15.53
N PRO A 572 -11.75 11.48 16.05
CA PRO A 572 -12.46 10.28 16.49
C PRO A 572 -12.72 9.22 15.40
N PHE A 573 -12.26 9.46 14.17
CA PHE A 573 -12.54 8.66 12.98
C PHE A 573 -11.27 7.98 12.46
N ALA A 574 -10.91 8.14 11.18
CA ALA A 574 -9.73 7.48 10.64
C ALA A 574 -8.82 8.46 9.88
N GLU A 575 -7.57 8.48 10.33
CA GLU A 575 -6.44 9.06 9.62
C GLU A 575 -5.57 7.95 9.02
N LYS A 576 -5.06 8.16 7.81
CA LYS A 576 -4.31 7.16 7.02
C LYS A 576 -3.19 7.78 6.19
N ASN A 577 -2.27 6.90 5.77
CA ASN A 577 -1.17 7.21 4.85
C ASN A 577 -0.41 8.51 5.20
N PRO A 578 0.11 8.65 6.43
CA PRO A 578 0.95 9.79 6.78
C PRO A 578 2.22 9.80 5.92
N TYR A 579 2.60 10.97 5.43
CA TYR A 579 3.83 11.21 4.70
C TYR A 579 4.46 12.51 5.21
N LEU A 580 5.59 12.39 5.90
CA LEU A 580 6.40 13.54 6.26
C LEU A 580 7.32 13.89 5.09
N HIS A 581 7.15 15.09 4.54
CA HIS A 581 8.03 15.59 3.49
C HIS A 581 9.49 15.70 3.99
N PRO A 582 10.50 15.54 3.11
CA PRO A 582 11.91 15.69 3.48
C PRO A 582 12.32 17.01 4.15
N ASP A 583 11.49 18.06 4.08
CA ASP A 583 11.66 19.30 4.85
C ASP A 583 11.48 19.11 6.37
N LYS A 584 11.01 17.95 6.82
CA LYS A 584 10.72 17.57 8.22
C LYS A 584 9.68 18.46 8.92
N GLU A 585 8.99 19.30 8.17
CA GLU A 585 8.01 20.28 8.65
C GLU A 585 6.61 20.02 8.10
N THR A 586 6.49 19.47 6.89
CA THR A 586 5.20 19.30 6.20
C THR A 586 4.72 17.86 6.29
N LEU A 587 3.62 17.63 7.01
CA LEU A 587 2.93 16.35 7.06
C LEU A 587 1.75 16.36 6.11
N TYR A 588 1.69 15.37 5.23
CA TYR A 588 0.50 15.06 4.43
C TYR A 588 -0.14 13.78 4.95
N PHE A 589 -1.47 13.73 4.96
CA PHE A 589 -2.21 12.56 5.40
C PHE A 589 -3.61 12.55 4.82
N CYS A 590 -4.24 11.38 4.83
CA CYS A 590 -5.65 11.23 4.48
C CYS A 590 -6.48 11.22 5.75
N SER A 591 -7.64 11.87 5.76
CA SER A 591 -8.59 11.78 6.87
C SER A 591 -10.01 11.75 6.33
N ASP A 592 -10.87 10.99 6.98
CA ASP A 592 -12.32 11.08 6.77
C ASP A 592 -13.03 11.86 7.88
N GLY A 593 -12.34 12.30 8.93
CA GLY A 593 -12.90 13.08 10.03
C GLY A 593 -12.79 14.60 9.85
N HIS A 594 -11.78 15.08 9.14
CA HIS A 594 -11.59 16.51 8.88
C HIS A 594 -12.57 17.06 7.83
N PRO A 595 -12.81 18.39 7.76
CA PRO A 595 -13.66 19.00 6.73
C PRO A 595 -13.17 18.74 5.31
N GLY A 596 -13.83 17.84 4.61
CA GLY A 596 -13.54 17.48 3.22
C GLY A 596 -14.78 17.08 2.39
N PHE A 597 -14.59 16.85 1.10
CA PHE A 597 -15.65 16.68 0.10
C PHE A 597 -16.13 15.22 -0.01
N GLY A 598 -15.24 14.26 0.22
CA GLY A 598 -15.44 12.83 -0.05
C GLY A 598 -15.48 11.97 1.20
N GLY A 599 -14.98 10.74 1.03
CA GLY A 599 -14.71 9.80 2.12
C GLY A 599 -13.40 10.19 2.78
N TYR A 600 -12.29 9.58 2.36
CA TYR A 600 -10.95 10.10 2.67
C TYR A 600 -10.59 11.29 1.79
N ASP A 601 -10.28 12.42 2.41
CA ASP A 601 -9.68 13.58 1.74
C ASP A 601 -8.23 13.75 2.21
N ILE A 602 -7.38 14.33 1.36
CA ILE A 602 -5.98 14.60 1.68
C ILE A 602 -5.86 15.97 2.34
N PHE A 603 -5.11 16.02 3.44
CA PHE A 603 -4.81 17.20 4.22
C PHE A 603 -3.30 17.40 4.36
N MET A 604 -2.92 18.65 4.61
CA MET A 604 -1.55 19.07 4.92
C MET A 604 -1.51 19.81 6.25
N SER A 605 -0.52 19.54 7.08
CA SER A 605 -0.26 20.29 8.31
C SER A 605 1.23 20.61 8.47
N LYS A 606 1.54 21.72 9.12
CA LYS A 606 2.90 22.17 9.41
C LYS A 606 3.24 21.92 10.87
N ARG A 607 4.43 21.38 11.10
CA ARG A 607 4.98 21.19 12.44
C ARG A 607 5.29 22.55 13.05
N LEU A 608 4.72 22.85 14.22
CA LEU A 608 4.87 24.16 14.88
C LEU A 608 6.10 24.21 15.79
N ASN A 609 6.55 23.06 16.28
CA ASN A 609 7.70 22.94 17.17
C ASN A 609 8.59 21.76 16.72
N PRO A 610 9.84 22.00 16.27
CA PRO A 610 10.73 20.93 15.81
C PRO A 610 11.14 19.95 16.92
N ASN A 611 10.91 20.29 18.19
CA ASN A 611 11.19 19.43 19.34
C ASN A 611 9.95 18.66 19.86
N SER A 612 8.80 18.81 19.21
CA SER A 612 7.54 18.17 19.61
C SER A 612 6.88 17.49 18.42
N TRP A 613 6.28 16.32 18.65
CA TRP A 613 5.51 15.60 17.63
C TRP A 613 4.00 15.76 17.80
N THR A 614 3.54 16.55 18.76
CA THR A 614 2.11 16.78 19.05
C THR A 614 1.67 18.22 18.79
N GLU A 615 2.59 19.08 18.35
CA GLU A 615 2.34 20.49 18.06
C GLU A 615 2.34 20.73 16.54
N TRP A 616 1.15 20.64 15.95
CA TRP A 616 0.90 20.78 14.52
C TRP A 616 -0.06 21.94 14.26
N SER A 617 -0.01 22.52 13.07
CA SER A 617 -1.00 23.49 12.62
C SER A 617 -2.34 22.78 12.36
N GLU A 618 -3.43 23.56 12.34
CA GLU A 618 -4.71 23.07 11.83
C GLU A 618 -4.54 22.49 10.42
N PRO A 619 -5.08 21.29 10.12
CA PRO A 619 -4.94 20.67 8.81
C PRO A 619 -5.60 21.51 7.71
N VAL A 620 -4.93 21.67 6.58
CA VAL A 620 -5.43 22.36 5.39
C VAL A 620 -5.87 21.31 4.38
N ASN A 621 -7.14 21.36 3.94
CA ASN A 621 -7.63 20.49 2.88
C ASN A 621 -6.91 20.85 1.57
N MET A 622 -6.42 19.85 0.82
CA MET A 622 -5.66 20.05 -0.43
C MET A 622 -6.49 20.58 -1.62
N GLY A 623 -7.78 20.86 -1.41
CA GLY A 623 -8.64 21.54 -2.36
C GLY A 623 -9.05 20.70 -3.55
N ILE A 624 -9.87 21.30 -4.42
CA ILE A 624 -10.52 20.62 -5.54
C ILE A 624 -9.55 20.14 -6.63
N ALA A 625 -8.30 20.59 -6.62
CA ALA A 625 -7.25 20.17 -7.55
C ALA A 625 -6.77 18.74 -7.24
N VAL A 626 -6.84 18.35 -5.97
CA VAL A 626 -6.29 17.10 -5.44
C VAL A 626 -7.43 16.18 -4.98
N ASN A 627 -8.33 16.71 -4.16
CA ASN A 627 -9.43 15.98 -3.56
C ASN A 627 -10.66 15.97 -4.48
N GLY A 628 -11.38 14.85 -4.44
CA GLY A 628 -12.65 14.62 -5.10
C GLY A 628 -13.71 14.22 -4.09
N VAL A 629 -14.73 13.51 -4.56
CA VAL A 629 -15.88 13.10 -3.74
C VAL A 629 -15.85 11.61 -3.40
N ASP A 630 -14.76 10.93 -3.72
CA ASP A 630 -14.53 9.50 -3.42
C ASP A 630 -13.49 9.40 -2.29
N ASP A 631 -12.90 8.21 -2.07
CA ASP A 631 -11.70 8.08 -1.24
C ASP A 631 -10.47 8.50 -2.04
N ASP A 632 -9.80 9.56 -1.59
CA ASP A 632 -8.56 10.04 -2.16
C ASP A 632 -7.36 9.60 -1.32
N ALA A 633 -6.33 9.16 -2.04
CA ALA A 633 -5.00 8.91 -1.49
C ALA A 633 -3.99 9.33 -2.56
N PHE A 634 -2.89 9.92 -2.12
CA PHE A 634 -1.84 10.37 -3.00
C PHE A 634 -0.45 9.99 -2.47
N TYR A 635 0.51 9.99 -3.38
CA TYR A 635 1.90 9.67 -3.11
C TYR A 635 2.71 10.79 -3.74
N LEU A 636 3.10 11.72 -2.88
CA LEU A 636 3.81 12.93 -3.28
C LEU A 636 5.15 12.54 -3.91
N THR A 637 5.54 13.23 -4.98
CA THR A 637 6.91 13.14 -5.48
C THR A 637 7.87 13.81 -4.49
N SER A 638 9.16 13.48 -4.58
CA SER A 638 10.17 14.08 -3.69
C SER A 638 10.19 15.59 -3.79
N ALA A 639 10.09 16.15 -5.01
CA ALA A 639 10.02 17.59 -5.24
C ALA A 639 8.76 18.26 -4.65
N GLY A 640 7.74 17.50 -4.27
CA GLY A 640 6.52 18.02 -3.66
C GLY A 640 5.58 18.77 -4.60
N ASN A 641 5.93 18.88 -5.89
CA ASN A 641 5.17 19.59 -6.90
C ASN A 641 4.12 18.74 -7.61
N LYS A 642 4.22 17.41 -7.50
CA LYS A 642 3.32 16.44 -8.12
C LYS A 642 2.93 15.35 -7.14
N ALA A 643 1.85 14.64 -7.45
CA ALA A 643 1.50 13.42 -6.76
C ALA A 643 0.98 12.34 -7.70
N LEU A 644 1.24 11.09 -7.32
CA LEU A 644 0.60 9.93 -7.92
C LEU A 644 -0.68 9.62 -7.17
N VAL A 645 -1.76 9.34 -7.89
CA VAL A 645 -3.07 8.98 -7.32
C VAL A 645 -3.63 7.74 -8.02
N VAL A 646 -4.54 7.05 -7.36
CA VAL A 646 -5.20 5.86 -7.91
C VAL A 646 -6.65 6.21 -8.18
N SER A 647 -7.15 5.90 -9.38
CA SER A 647 -8.55 6.17 -9.73
C SER A 647 -9.11 5.15 -10.71
N SER A 648 -10.42 4.94 -10.64
CA SER A 648 -11.18 4.13 -11.60
C SER A 648 -11.95 4.98 -12.62
N LYS A 649 -11.82 6.32 -12.53
CA LYS A 649 -12.69 7.27 -13.24
C LYS A 649 -11.94 8.26 -14.14
N GLY A 650 -10.65 8.06 -14.40
CA GLY A 650 -9.92 8.93 -15.32
C GLY A 650 -10.36 8.76 -16.78
N ASP A 651 -10.23 9.83 -17.57
CA ASP A 651 -10.67 9.88 -18.98
C ASP A 651 -10.03 8.78 -19.84
N VAL A 652 -8.73 8.54 -19.62
CA VAL A 652 -8.00 7.39 -20.14
C VAL A 652 -7.82 6.41 -19.01
N ASN A 653 -8.44 5.24 -19.11
CA ASN A 653 -8.39 4.16 -18.11
C ASN A 653 -8.22 2.81 -18.83
N TYR A 654 -7.19 2.06 -18.45
CA TYR A 654 -6.88 0.74 -18.99
C TYR A 654 -7.52 -0.39 -18.16
N GLY A 655 -7.62 -0.18 -16.85
CA GLY A 655 -7.95 -1.20 -15.86
C GLY A 655 -9.19 -0.90 -15.03
N ARG A 656 -9.24 -1.50 -13.84
CA ARG A 656 -10.24 -1.13 -12.84
C ARG A 656 -9.77 0.10 -12.08
N ASP A 657 -8.56 0.01 -11.57
CA ASP A 657 -7.87 1.10 -10.88
C ASP A 657 -6.56 1.31 -11.61
N ASP A 658 -6.35 2.53 -12.08
CA ASP A 658 -5.16 2.97 -12.77
C ASP A 658 -4.44 4.01 -11.90
N ILE A 659 -3.12 4.11 -12.08
CA ILE A 659 -2.29 5.14 -11.47
C ILE A 659 -2.25 6.35 -12.40
N TYR A 660 -2.47 7.54 -11.84
CA TYR A 660 -2.44 8.83 -12.50
C TYR A 660 -1.45 9.75 -11.81
N GLU A 661 -0.98 10.76 -12.52
CA GLU A 661 -0.20 11.90 -12.01
C GLU A 661 -1.11 13.14 -11.99
N LEU A 662 -0.95 13.98 -10.97
CA LEU A 662 -1.52 15.34 -10.91
C LEU A 662 -0.50 16.35 -10.38
N GLU A 663 -0.71 17.62 -10.68
CA GLU A 663 0.08 18.75 -10.19
C GLU A 663 -0.48 19.27 -8.87
N ILE A 664 0.41 19.60 -7.93
CA ILE A 664 0.05 20.22 -6.65
C ILE A 664 0.07 21.74 -6.78
N PRO A 665 -1.00 22.46 -6.39
CA PRO A 665 -1.01 23.92 -6.40
C PRO A 665 0.11 24.51 -5.52
N GLU A 666 0.75 25.58 -5.99
CA GLU A 666 1.94 26.17 -5.36
C GLU A 666 1.78 26.46 -3.87
N HIS A 667 0.62 27.00 -3.45
CA HIS A 667 0.34 27.33 -2.05
C HIS A 667 0.11 26.10 -1.14
N LEU A 668 0.01 24.89 -1.71
CA LEU A 668 -0.16 23.61 -1.01
C LEU A 668 1.09 22.72 -1.09
N ARG A 669 2.15 23.19 -1.77
CA ARG A 669 3.44 22.52 -1.87
C ARG A 669 4.19 22.59 -0.53
N PRO A 670 5.06 21.62 -0.26
CA PRO A 670 5.95 21.68 0.90
C PRO A 670 7.01 22.76 0.69
N LEU A 671 7.92 22.93 1.67
CA LEU A 671 9.09 23.76 1.40
C LEU A 671 9.90 23.12 0.27
N PRO A 672 10.35 23.90 -0.73
CA PRO A 672 11.15 23.36 -1.83
C PRO A 672 12.45 22.77 -1.27
N MET A 673 12.85 21.63 -1.82
CA MET A 673 14.06 20.89 -1.43
C MET A 673 14.80 20.49 -2.70
N LEU A 674 16.12 20.64 -2.69
CA LEU A 674 17.01 20.13 -3.70
C LEU A 674 17.39 18.69 -3.40
N PHE A 675 17.13 17.78 -4.33
CA PHE A 675 17.47 16.37 -4.19
C PHE A 675 18.64 15.98 -5.07
N ALA A 676 19.64 15.34 -4.46
CA ALA A 676 20.82 14.89 -5.16
C ALA A 676 21.18 13.44 -4.80
N HIS A 677 21.56 12.65 -5.80
CA HIS A 677 22.08 11.30 -5.61
C HIS A 677 23.56 11.26 -5.94
N GLY A 678 24.38 10.66 -5.08
CA GLY A 678 25.81 10.50 -5.31
C GLY A 678 26.29 9.10 -4.98
N LYS A 679 27.53 8.82 -5.37
CA LYS A 679 28.19 7.54 -5.09
C LYS A 679 29.64 7.78 -4.71
N VAL A 680 30.10 7.17 -3.63
CA VAL A 680 31.52 7.11 -3.26
C VAL A 680 32.12 5.83 -3.82
N VAL A 681 33.21 5.96 -4.55
CA VAL A 681 33.88 4.84 -5.22
C VAL A 681 35.37 4.81 -4.94
N ASP A 682 35.97 3.63 -5.05
CA ASP A 682 37.42 3.43 -5.03
C ASP A 682 38.07 3.82 -6.37
N LYS A 683 39.39 3.66 -6.47
CA LYS A 683 40.17 3.91 -7.70
C LYS A 683 39.77 3.04 -8.90
N ASN A 684 39.01 1.97 -8.69
CA ASN A 684 38.54 1.05 -9.73
C ASN A 684 37.07 1.32 -10.13
N GLY A 685 36.40 2.26 -9.45
CA GLY A 685 34.98 2.56 -9.64
C GLY A 685 34.03 1.64 -8.85
N GLU A 686 34.55 0.81 -7.94
CA GLU A 686 33.74 0.00 -7.04
C GLU A 686 33.22 0.85 -5.87
N GLY A 687 31.96 0.68 -5.49
CA GLY A 687 31.32 1.48 -4.45
C GLY A 687 31.79 1.11 -3.04
N ILE A 688 32.03 2.11 -2.18
CA ILE A 688 32.55 1.90 -0.83
C ILE A 688 31.44 2.08 0.21
N SER A 689 31.15 1.02 0.97
CA SER A 689 30.09 1.00 1.98
C SER A 689 30.46 1.69 3.28
N LYS A 690 29.48 2.30 3.96
CA LYS A 690 29.60 2.87 5.32
C LYS A 690 30.67 3.96 5.45
N VAL A 691 30.94 4.67 4.36
CA VAL A 691 31.81 5.83 4.35
C VAL A 691 31.02 7.02 4.85
N LYS A 692 31.58 7.75 5.82
CA LYS A 692 30.96 8.98 6.33
C LYS A 692 31.11 10.10 5.29
N ILE A 693 30.03 10.80 5.05
CA ILE A 693 29.92 11.97 4.16
C ILE A 693 29.44 13.12 5.01
N LYS A 694 30.05 14.29 4.82
CA LYS A 694 29.57 15.54 5.39
C LYS A 694 29.17 16.52 4.30
N ILE A 695 28.17 17.31 4.64
CA ILE A 695 27.61 18.35 3.79
C ILE A 695 27.68 19.65 4.58
N ASN A 696 28.45 20.59 4.06
CA ASN A 696 28.56 21.93 4.62
C ASN A 696 28.01 22.94 3.62
N THR A 697 27.55 24.08 4.13
CA THR A 697 27.40 25.27 3.30
C THR A 697 28.78 25.75 2.84
N ALA A 698 28.84 26.55 1.76
CA ALA A 698 30.09 27.08 1.24
C ALA A 698 30.87 27.97 2.24
N ASP A 699 30.20 28.55 3.25
CA ASP A 699 30.84 29.29 4.35
C ASP A 699 31.32 28.40 5.51
N GLY A 700 31.17 27.07 5.40
CA GLY A 700 31.73 26.07 6.30
C GLY A 700 30.84 25.68 7.48
N ILE A 701 29.54 26.01 7.43
CA ILE A 701 28.57 25.56 8.44
C ILE A 701 28.17 24.13 8.11
N GLU A 702 28.32 23.22 9.08
CA GLU A 702 27.88 21.84 8.92
C GLU A 702 26.34 21.78 8.87
N VAL A 703 25.83 21.14 7.83
CA VAL A 703 24.39 21.01 7.56
C VAL A 703 23.93 19.62 7.93
N HIS A 704 24.60 18.60 7.38
CA HIS A 704 24.27 17.20 7.59
C HIS A 704 25.51 16.30 7.53
N GLU A 705 25.41 15.16 8.21
CA GLU A 705 26.29 14.02 8.02
C GLU A 705 25.46 12.79 7.63
N LYS A 706 26.03 11.92 6.78
CA LYS A 706 25.39 10.68 6.34
C LYS A 706 26.45 9.61 6.09
N TYR A 707 26.02 8.36 5.97
CA TYR A 707 26.88 7.25 5.58
C TYR A 707 26.43 6.69 4.23
N THR A 708 27.38 6.21 3.42
CA THR A 708 27.06 5.49 2.20
C THR A 708 26.40 4.14 2.48
N GLY A 709 25.46 3.75 1.62
CA GLY A 709 24.89 2.41 1.61
C GLY A 709 25.90 1.35 1.16
N ASP A 710 25.50 0.08 1.13
CA ASP A 710 26.39 -1.06 0.86
C ASP A 710 27.11 -1.01 -0.50
N ASN A 711 26.56 -0.27 -1.46
CA ASN A 711 27.12 -0.07 -2.79
C ASN A 711 27.79 1.31 -2.97
N GLY A 712 28.06 2.05 -1.90
CA GLY A 712 28.66 3.38 -1.96
C GLY A 712 27.69 4.52 -2.31
N GLU A 713 26.43 4.22 -2.57
CA GLU A 713 25.39 5.19 -2.92
C GLU A 713 24.92 6.00 -1.71
N PHE A 714 24.57 7.27 -1.93
CA PHE A 714 23.96 8.14 -0.95
C PHE A 714 23.00 9.13 -1.63
N GLN A 715 22.08 9.69 -0.86
CA GLN A 715 21.10 10.68 -1.32
C GLN A 715 21.05 11.85 -0.33
N LEU A 716 20.87 13.05 -0.87
CA LEU A 716 20.79 14.32 -0.15
C LEU A 716 19.43 14.98 -0.45
N ALA A 717 18.84 15.59 0.57
CA ALA A 717 17.81 16.61 0.40
C ALA A 717 18.29 17.86 1.14
N LEU A 718 18.44 18.96 0.42
CA LEU A 718 19.02 20.20 0.92
C LEU A 718 18.08 21.37 0.63
N PRO A 719 18.00 22.38 1.50
CA PRO A 719 17.33 23.62 1.15
C PRO A 719 17.89 24.22 -0.16
N PRO A 720 17.07 24.82 -1.03
CA PRO A 720 17.53 25.50 -2.23
C PRO A 720 18.22 26.83 -1.88
N ASP A 721 18.68 27.55 -2.91
CA ASP A 721 19.25 28.90 -2.79
C ASP A 721 20.47 28.99 -1.84
N THR A 722 21.19 27.88 -1.67
CA THR A 722 22.41 27.79 -0.84
C THR A 722 23.46 26.96 -1.56
N ASP A 723 24.71 27.45 -1.58
CA ASP A 723 25.85 26.68 -2.07
C ASP A 723 26.28 25.66 -1.01
N TYR A 724 26.41 24.39 -1.43
CA TYR A 724 26.89 23.30 -0.57
C TYR A 724 28.16 22.66 -1.10
N VAL A 725 28.96 22.12 -0.18
CA VAL A 725 30.11 21.26 -0.48
C VAL A 725 29.89 19.91 0.20
N VAL A 726 29.92 18.85 -0.60
CA VAL A 726 29.79 17.46 -0.18
C VAL A 726 31.15 16.79 -0.26
N TYR A 727 31.61 16.18 0.83
CA TYR A 727 32.91 15.51 0.89
C TYR A 727 32.87 14.26 1.77
N VAL A 728 33.77 13.32 1.48
CA VAL A 728 33.96 12.10 2.27
C VAL A 728 34.73 12.44 3.54
N ASP A 729 34.12 12.30 4.71
CA ASP A 729 34.71 12.57 6.04
C ASP A 729 35.20 11.29 6.72
N ASP A 730 36.25 10.69 6.15
CA ASP A 730 36.86 9.47 6.68
C ASP A 730 38.31 9.74 7.10
N ASP A 731 38.80 8.95 8.08
CA ASP A 731 40.17 9.06 8.60
C ASP A 731 41.19 8.42 7.64
N ASP A 732 40.77 7.42 6.88
CA ASP A 732 41.60 6.59 6.00
C ASP A 732 41.35 6.87 4.51
N LEU A 733 40.21 7.48 4.16
CA LEU A 733 39.87 7.84 2.78
C LEU A 733 40.01 9.34 2.53
N ILE A 734 40.71 9.69 1.45
CA ILE A 734 40.74 11.04 0.91
C ILE A 734 40.29 11.01 -0.55
N GLY A 735 39.60 12.03 -1.04
CA GLY A 735 39.08 11.99 -2.39
C GLY A 735 38.39 13.27 -2.84
N SER A 736 37.67 13.12 -3.94
CA SER A 736 36.94 14.21 -4.58
C SER A 736 35.77 14.70 -3.73
N SER A 737 35.59 16.01 -3.73
CA SER A 737 34.43 16.72 -3.20
C SER A 737 33.56 17.22 -4.35
N ILE A 738 32.30 17.52 -4.05
CA ILE A 738 31.32 17.99 -5.02
C ILE A 738 30.69 19.28 -4.51
N GLU A 739 30.70 20.30 -5.36
CA GLU A 739 29.95 21.53 -5.13
C GLU A 739 28.54 21.43 -5.72
N ILE A 740 27.56 21.84 -4.95
CA ILE A 740 26.18 22.02 -5.36
C ILE A 740 25.88 23.52 -5.30
N LYS A 741 25.39 24.10 -6.40
CA LYS A 741 25.18 25.54 -6.53
C LYS A 741 23.75 25.96 -6.23
N GLU A 742 23.59 27.19 -5.73
CA GLU A 742 22.31 27.80 -5.38
C GLU A 742 21.30 27.87 -6.54
N ASP A 743 21.76 27.98 -7.78
CA ASP A 743 20.94 28.11 -8.99
C ASP A 743 20.33 26.80 -9.50
N SER A 744 20.44 25.74 -8.69
CA SER A 744 19.93 24.42 -9.03
C SER A 744 18.42 24.35 -8.86
N ASP A 745 17.72 23.97 -9.92
CA ASP A 745 16.26 23.86 -9.99
C ASP A 745 15.69 22.87 -8.94
N PRO A 746 14.96 23.32 -7.90
CA PRO A 746 14.42 22.42 -6.87
C PRO A 746 13.32 21.48 -7.41
N ASP A 747 12.76 21.76 -8.58
CA ASP A 747 11.80 20.87 -9.24
C ASP A 747 12.50 19.71 -10.00
N LYS A 748 13.84 19.63 -9.95
CA LYS A 748 14.63 18.58 -10.61
C LYS A 748 15.53 17.85 -9.63
N ASN A 749 15.61 16.53 -9.80
CA ASN A 749 16.60 15.69 -9.12
C ASN A 749 17.92 15.70 -9.91
N PHE A 750 19.04 15.70 -9.21
CA PHE A 750 20.37 15.72 -9.82
C PHE A 750 21.19 14.47 -9.47
N SER A 751 21.87 13.90 -10.46
CA SER A 751 22.92 12.92 -10.22
C SER A 751 24.26 13.63 -10.08
N LEU A 752 24.85 13.51 -8.91
CA LEU A 752 26.22 13.94 -8.64
C LEU A 752 27.20 13.00 -9.36
N SER A 753 28.34 13.53 -9.77
CA SER A 753 29.44 12.69 -10.26
C SER A 753 29.91 11.73 -9.16
N ALA A 754 30.49 10.59 -9.53
CA ALA A 754 31.06 9.68 -8.55
C ALA A 754 32.21 10.37 -7.80
N MET A 755 32.19 10.28 -6.46
CA MET A 755 33.26 10.77 -5.59
C MET A 755 34.34 9.71 -5.51
N GLU A 756 35.35 9.83 -6.36
CA GLU A 756 36.52 8.96 -6.34
C GLU A 756 37.35 9.21 -5.09
N THR A 757 37.72 8.14 -4.40
CA THR A 757 38.54 8.16 -3.19
C THR A 757 39.75 7.25 -3.31
N VAL A 758 40.77 7.57 -2.52
CA VAL A 758 42.00 6.82 -2.38
C VAL A 758 42.14 6.40 -0.91
N ASN A 759 42.40 5.11 -0.70
CA ASN A 759 42.68 4.57 0.62
C ASN A 759 44.13 4.87 1.01
N LEU A 760 44.30 5.63 2.09
CA LEU A 760 45.59 6.04 2.59
C LEU A 760 46.27 4.97 3.47
N THR A 761 45.55 3.92 3.88
CA THR A 761 46.14 2.78 4.60
C THR A 761 46.89 1.81 3.70
N ASP A 762 46.67 1.87 2.38
CA ASP A 762 47.45 1.10 1.41
C ASP A 762 48.93 1.44 1.52
N GLU A 763 49.84 0.48 1.35
CA GLU A 763 51.29 0.75 1.35
C GLU A 763 51.76 1.53 0.11
N GLU A 764 50.91 1.64 -0.92
CA GLU A 764 51.20 2.37 -2.15
C GLU A 764 51.05 3.89 -1.99
N ASP A 765 51.85 4.63 -2.75
CA ASP A 765 51.70 6.08 -2.91
C ASP A 765 50.28 6.42 -3.36
N ALA A 766 49.71 7.47 -2.77
CA ALA A 766 48.34 7.89 -3.04
C ALA A 766 48.33 9.14 -3.91
N THR A 767 47.62 9.12 -5.04
CA THR A 767 47.45 10.31 -5.91
C THR A 767 45.97 10.62 -6.07
N PHE A 768 45.58 11.86 -5.81
CA PHE A 768 44.19 12.31 -5.87
C PHE A 768 44.07 13.79 -6.29
N VAL A 769 42.87 14.21 -6.67
CA VAL A 769 42.51 15.59 -7.02
C VAL A 769 41.47 16.11 -6.03
N MET A 770 41.64 17.35 -5.55
CA MET A 770 40.63 18.04 -4.75
C MET A 770 39.83 18.99 -5.64
N ASN A 771 38.63 18.59 -6.06
CA ASN A 771 37.78 19.39 -6.95
C ASN A 771 37.20 20.65 -6.27
N SER A 772 37.07 20.66 -4.94
CA SER A 772 36.72 21.85 -4.14
C SER A 772 37.85 22.88 -4.04
N LEU A 773 39.08 22.56 -4.46
CA LEU A 773 40.18 23.50 -4.38
C LEU A 773 40.07 24.53 -5.51
N ASN A 774 39.47 25.66 -5.16
CA ASN A 774 39.15 26.75 -6.05
C ASN A 774 40.00 27.98 -5.73
N PHE A 775 40.29 28.72 -6.79
CA PHE A 775 41.03 29.97 -6.75
C PHE A 775 40.19 31.07 -7.39
N ASP A 776 40.40 32.31 -6.96
CA ASP A 776 39.83 33.46 -7.66
C ASP A 776 40.24 33.45 -9.14
N THR A 777 39.35 33.99 -10.01
CA THR A 777 39.60 34.03 -11.44
C THR A 777 40.90 34.78 -11.71
N ASN A 778 41.79 34.14 -12.48
CA ASN A 778 43.12 34.66 -12.80
C ASN A 778 44.00 34.97 -11.57
N SER A 779 43.80 34.22 -10.48
CA SER A 779 44.50 34.40 -9.20
C SER A 779 45.01 33.08 -8.64
N PHE A 780 45.88 33.19 -7.64
CA PHE A 780 46.35 32.11 -6.75
C PHE A 780 45.82 32.26 -5.32
N ASN A 781 44.89 33.21 -5.07
CA ASN A 781 44.17 33.29 -3.81
C ASN A 781 43.22 32.10 -3.70
N ILE A 782 43.48 31.24 -2.70
CA ILE A 782 42.62 30.12 -2.35
C ILE A 782 41.31 30.68 -1.81
N ARG A 783 40.19 30.19 -2.33
CA ARG A 783 38.87 30.61 -1.84
C ARG A 783 38.54 29.96 -0.51
N LYS A 784 37.62 30.57 0.25
CA LYS A 784 37.35 30.17 1.64
C LYS A 784 36.83 28.73 1.74
N GLU A 785 35.98 28.34 0.80
CA GLU A 785 35.38 27.01 0.68
C GLU A 785 36.44 25.90 0.58
N SER A 786 37.62 26.20 0.04
CA SER A 786 38.69 25.21 -0.16
C SER A 786 39.52 24.94 1.11
N PHE A 787 39.46 25.81 2.11
CA PHE A 787 40.27 25.64 3.34
C PHE A 787 39.84 24.44 4.16
N PHE A 788 38.58 24.02 4.04
CA PHE A 788 38.07 22.85 4.75
C PHE A 788 38.82 21.56 4.36
N ASP A 789 38.92 21.26 3.05
CA ASP A 789 39.63 20.06 2.58
C ASP A 789 41.15 20.15 2.81
N LEU A 790 41.71 21.37 2.73
CA LEU A 790 43.11 21.59 3.08
C LEU A 790 43.38 21.32 4.58
N ASP A 791 42.49 21.74 5.48
CA ASP A 791 42.62 21.46 6.91
C ASP A 791 42.55 19.95 7.22
N ARG A 792 41.74 19.19 6.46
CA ARG A 792 41.72 17.72 6.55
C ARG A 792 43.02 17.09 6.08
N LEU A 793 43.56 17.56 4.95
CA LEU A 793 44.88 17.11 4.48
C LEU A 793 45.97 17.39 5.52
N VAL A 794 45.91 18.54 6.21
CA VAL A 794 46.83 18.84 7.32
C VAL A 794 46.68 17.82 8.45
N ALA A 795 45.45 17.51 8.88
CA ALA A 795 45.21 16.53 9.94
C ALA A 795 45.81 15.16 9.58
N MET A 796 45.63 14.72 8.32
CA MET A 796 46.18 13.45 7.82
C MET A 796 47.71 13.45 7.75
N MET A 797 48.32 14.51 7.23
CA MET A 797 49.77 14.66 7.16
C MET A 797 50.43 14.68 8.56
N ASN A 798 49.75 15.26 9.54
CA ASN A 798 50.23 15.33 10.93
C ASN A 798 50.02 14.04 11.72
N ARG A 799 49.10 13.16 11.30
CA ARG A 799 48.98 11.81 11.88
C ARG A 799 50.09 10.87 11.40
N ASN A 800 50.66 11.14 10.23
CA ASN A 800 51.65 10.29 9.58
C ASN A 800 52.94 11.05 9.31
N ASP A 801 53.88 11.05 10.26
CA ASP A 801 55.08 11.90 10.22
C ASP A 801 56.08 11.57 9.09
N LEU A 802 55.95 10.41 8.45
CA LEU A 802 56.85 9.94 7.39
C LEU A 802 56.41 10.37 5.98
N TRP A 803 55.14 10.73 5.80
CA TRP A 803 54.60 11.01 4.48
C TRP A 803 55.15 12.30 3.88
N ILE A 804 55.40 12.29 2.57
CA ILE A 804 55.81 13.45 1.79
C ILE A 804 54.70 13.79 0.80
N LEU A 805 54.28 15.05 0.76
CA LEU A 805 53.25 15.55 -0.15
C LEU A 805 53.88 16.29 -1.33
N ILE A 806 53.52 15.87 -2.53
CA ILE A 806 53.81 16.59 -3.78
C ILE A 806 52.52 17.24 -4.27
N ILE A 807 52.58 18.53 -4.56
CA ILE A 807 51.46 19.33 -5.05
C ILE A 807 51.79 19.77 -6.48
N GLU A 808 50.98 19.34 -7.45
CA GLU A 808 51.14 19.70 -8.86
C GLU A 808 49.99 20.60 -9.32
N GLY A 809 50.30 21.83 -9.73
CA GLY A 809 49.32 22.74 -10.33
C GLY A 809 49.20 22.58 -11.84
N HIS A 810 47.97 22.64 -12.36
CA HIS A 810 47.66 22.58 -13.78
C HIS A 810 46.70 23.71 -14.20
N THR A 811 46.78 24.12 -15.47
CA THR A 811 45.87 25.09 -16.08
C THR A 811 45.25 24.52 -17.36
N ASP A 812 44.24 25.20 -17.89
CA ASP A 812 43.84 25.03 -19.28
C ASP A 812 44.81 25.76 -20.22
N ASN A 813 44.46 25.82 -21.51
CA ASN A 813 45.24 26.49 -22.55
C ASN A 813 44.84 27.94 -22.82
N VAL A 814 44.12 28.59 -21.90
CA VAL A 814 43.79 30.01 -22.00
C VAL A 814 44.99 30.79 -21.47
N ASP A 815 45.41 31.86 -22.17
CA ASP A 815 46.64 32.64 -21.95
C ASP A 815 47.96 31.99 -22.42
N SER A 816 49.09 32.68 -22.23
CA SER A 816 50.39 32.22 -22.73
C SER A 816 50.94 31.06 -21.90
N LYS A 817 51.75 30.22 -22.53
CA LYS A 817 52.39 29.08 -21.86
C LYS A 817 53.19 29.49 -20.62
N GLU A 818 53.97 30.58 -20.72
CA GLU A 818 54.76 31.10 -19.61
C GLU A 818 53.87 31.56 -18.46
N TYR A 819 52.75 32.23 -18.78
CA TYR A 819 51.77 32.67 -17.80
C TYR A 819 51.13 31.49 -17.07
N ASN A 820 50.75 30.45 -17.81
CA ASN A 820 50.13 29.25 -17.27
C ASN A 820 51.08 28.43 -16.37
N ILE A 821 52.37 28.34 -16.73
CA ILE A 821 53.41 27.75 -15.87
C ILE A 821 53.54 28.54 -14.56
N GLU A 822 53.58 29.88 -14.64
CA GLU A 822 53.71 30.73 -13.46
C GLU A 822 52.46 30.66 -12.57
N LEU A 823 51.27 30.76 -13.14
CA LEU A 823 49.99 30.68 -12.43
C LEU A 823 49.82 29.34 -11.72
N SER A 824 50.07 28.22 -12.42
CA SER A 824 49.99 26.89 -11.80
C SER A 824 50.98 26.71 -10.66
N LYS A 825 52.22 27.20 -10.82
CA LYS A 825 53.24 27.15 -9.77
C LYS A 825 52.84 27.99 -8.55
N ASN A 826 52.31 29.20 -8.78
CA ASN A 826 51.84 30.07 -7.70
C ASN A 826 50.66 29.45 -6.95
N ARG A 827 49.73 28.79 -7.65
CA ARG A 827 48.63 28.03 -7.02
C ARG A 827 49.14 26.88 -6.16
N ALA A 828 50.04 26.05 -6.67
CA ALA A 828 50.64 24.96 -5.89
C ALA A 828 51.41 25.48 -4.66
N ASN A 829 52.13 26.59 -4.80
CA ASN A 829 52.83 27.24 -3.69
C ASN A 829 51.86 27.84 -2.65
N ALA A 830 50.77 28.46 -3.07
CA ALA A 830 49.76 29.00 -2.15
C ALA A 830 49.19 27.88 -1.25
N VAL A 831 48.93 26.70 -1.83
CA VAL A 831 48.49 25.52 -1.06
C VAL A 831 49.58 25.07 -0.10
N LYS A 832 50.83 24.92 -0.57
CA LYS A 832 51.98 24.57 0.28
C LYS A 832 52.13 25.52 1.46
N GLU A 833 52.06 26.84 1.23
CA GLU A 833 52.18 27.85 2.28
C GLU A 833 51.04 27.74 3.30
N TYR A 834 49.82 27.49 2.84
CA TYR A 834 48.69 27.25 3.71
C TYR A 834 48.91 26.03 4.63
N LEU A 835 49.28 24.88 4.07
CA LEU A 835 49.52 23.64 4.84
C LEU A 835 50.65 23.82 5.87
N ILE A 836 51.72 24.54 5.50
CA ILE A 836 52.82 24.89 6.41
C ILE A 836 52.30 25.77 7.55
N SER A 837 51.49 26.79 7.24
CA SER A 837 50.93 27.69 8.26
C SER A 837 50.05 26.98 9.30
N LYS A 838 49.48 25.82 8.91
CA LYS A 838 48.63 24.97 9.74
C LYS A 838 49.40 23.82 10.42
N GLY A 839 50.72 23.73 10.23
CA GLY A 839 51.60 22.88 11.05
C GLY A 839 52.33 21.76 10.31
N VAL A 840 52.13 21.57 9.00
CA VAL A 840 52.89 20.55 8.25
C VAL A 840 54.32 21.03 8.01
N HIS A 841 55.32 20.19 8.33
CA HIS A 841 56.72 20.60 8.24
C HIS A 841 57.14 20.91 6.79
N PRO A 842 57.84 22.04 6.51
CA PRO A 842 58.16 22.47 5.14
C PRO A 842 58.96 21.48 4.30
N THR A 843 59.78 20.62 4.92
CA THR A 843 60.58 19.59 4.22
C THR A 843 59.75 18.40 3.75
N ARG A 844 58.46 18.34 4.12
CA ARG A 844 57.54 17.27 3.75
C ARG A 844 56.59 17.67 2.63
N ILE A 845 56.72 18.87 2.08
CA ILE A 845 55.84 19.36 1.01
C ILE A 845 56.68 19.93 -0.13
N ASP A 846 56.49 19.41 -1.33
CA ASP A 846 56.99 19.99 -2.56
C ASP A 846 55.85 20.47 -3.46
N ALA A 847 56.10 21.52 -4.24
CA ALA A 847 55.10 22.16 -5.09
C ALA A 847 55.68 22.46 -6.48
N TYR A 848 54.97 22.02 -7.52
CA TYR A 848 55.36 22.15 -8.92
C TYR A 848 54.21 22.74 -9.74
N GLY A 849 54.52 23.49 -10.79
CA GLY A 849 53.54 24.01 -11.75
C GLY A 849 53.85 23.51 -13.14
N TYR A 850 52.87 22.87 -13.78
CA TYR A 850 53.01 22.29 -15.13
C TYR A 850 52.24 23.06 -16.20
N GLY A 851 51.53 24.12 -15.84
CA GLY A 851 50.66 24.87 -16.74
C GLY A 851 49.73 23.95 -17.53
N GLU A 852 49.70 24.15 -18.85
CA GLU A 852 48.89 23.38 -19.80
C GLU A 852 49.54 22.09 -20.32
N GLU A 853 50.75 21.73 -19.86
CA GLU A 853 51.56 20.66 -20.49
C GLU A 853 51.05 19.24 -20.23
N ARG A 854 50.16 19.06 -19.25
CA ARG A 854 49.60 17.75 -18.85
C ARG A 854 48.06 17.80 -18.80
N PRO A 855 47.38 17.97 -19.95
CA PRO A 855 45.91 18.02 -20.01
C PRO A 855 45.32 16.62 -19.78
N VAL A 856 44.19 16.57 -19.09
CA VAL A 856 43.36 15.37 -18.87
C VAL A 856 42.04 15.45 -19.64
N GLY A 857 41.60 16.67 -19.97
CA GLY A 857 40.40 16.96 -20.76
C GLY A 857 40.71 17.73 -22.05
N SER A 858 39.73 17.77 -22.95
CA SER A 858 39.85 18.54 -24.19
C SER A 858 39.80 20.04 -23.92
N ASN A 859 40.88 20.74 -24.25
CA ASN A 859 40.92 22.21 -24.18
C ASN A 859 39.95 22.91 -25.15
N ALA A 860 39.36 22.17 -26.10
CA ALA A 860 38.35 22.71 -27.01
C ALA A 860 37.00 22.97 -26.33
N THR A 861 36.65 22.21 -25.28
CA THR A 861 35.35 22.31 -24.61
C THR A 861 35.45 23.02 -23.27
N SER A 862 34.36 23.64 -22.81
CA SER A 862 34.34 24.28 -21.48
C SER A 862 34.56 23.26 -20.35
N SER A 863 33.95 22.07 -20.47
CA SER A 863 34.13 20.95 -19.53
C SER A 863 35.58 20.49 -19.47
N GLY A 864 36.21 20.22 -20.63
CA GLY A 864 37.58 19.75 -20.65
C GLY A 864 38.59 20.80 -20.16
N ARG A 865 38.32 22.10 -20.38
CA ARG A 865 39.10 23.17 -19.74
C ARG A 865 38.93 23.19 -18.22
N GLN A 866 37.73 22.96 -17.70
CA GLN A 866 37.50 22.84 -16.25
C GLN A 866 38.29 21.67 -15.66
N GLU A 867 38.27 20.50 -16.29
CA GLU A 867 39.07 19.33 -15.86
C GLU A 867 40.58 19.59 -15.89
N ASN A 868 41.05 20.42 -16.83
CA ASN A 868 42.47 20.80 -16.92
C ASN A 868 42.91 21.76 -15.81
N ARG A 869 42.00 22.63 -15.33
CA ARG A 869 42.25 23.55 -14.21
C ARG A 869 42.12 22.81 -12.87
N ARG A 870 43.17 22.11 -12.47
CA ARG A 870 43.18 21.27 -11.25
C ARG A 870 44.49 21.38 -10.48
N VAL A 871 44.47 20.93 -9.24
CA VAL A 871 45.66 20.65 -8.43
C VAL A 871 45.66 19.17 -8.08
N VAL A 872 46.76 18.49 -8.38
CA VAL A 872 46.97 17.07 -8.09
C VAL A 872 47.83 16.98 -6.83
N PHE A 873 47.44 16.08 -5.94
CA PHE A 873 48.17 15.78 -4.72
C PHE A 873 48.70 14.35 -4.80
N THR A 874 49.98 14.17 -4.53
CA THR A 874 50.60 12.84 -4.41
C THR A 874 51.26 12.71 -3.05
N ILE A 875 50.78 11.77 -2.26
CA ILE A 875 51.36 11.38 -0.97
C ILE A 875 52.31 10.21 -1.24
N LEU A 876 53.59 10.42 -0.96
CA LEU A 876 54.61 9.37 -0.91
C LEU A 876 54.68 8.82 0.51
N LYS A 877 54.53 7.50 0.65
CA LYS A 877 54.37 6.85 1.97
C LYS A 877 55.66 6.26 2.54
#